data_AF-A0A2V7NWX5-F1
#
_entry.id   AF-A0A2V7NWX5-F1
#
_cell.length_a   1.000
_cell.length_b   1.000
_cell.length_c   1.000
_cell.angle_alpha   90.00
_cell.angle_beta   90.00
_cell.angle_gamma   90.00
#
_symmetry.space_group_name_H-M   'P 1'
#
loop_
_entity.id
_entity.type
_entity.pdbx_description
1 polymer ?
#
loop_
_entity_poly.entity_id
_entity_poly.type
_entity_poly.pdbx_seq_one_letter_code
_entity_poly.pdbx_strand_id
1 'polypeptide(L)'
;MALPSPDQQSIRDAIAREESRLLRLKAGISEAQARLTTLKTALAARGEPIETSPSAPSTAVEKVALFRSLFRGRDDIYPRFWTNARTGRKGYAPACGNEWIRGVCEKPRVKCGECPNQAFLPLEDKVILDHLQGRHVVGVYPLLTDETCWFLAADFDKTSWTDDVAAFAETCRVNGLPAAVERSRSGNGAHVWFFFSAPVAAPAARKMGCYLITETMSRRHQLPMGSYDRLFPNQDTLPRGGFGSLIALPLQYGPRQLGNTVFVDDRFVPHPDQWQFLSEHPCIEPATADSVAREATRRGLVVGVRLSDTTDAESSEPWTRRPSGQPPVGFRAPLPREVRAVLAQRLFVAKGGLAPTHLNQIKRLAAFQNPEFYKKQSLRLSTALTPRVVACAEDLLEHVALPRGCRTELEQILREHGSTLLVEDQRCEGKPLDVAFEGRLTAVQRKAARALLREDIGVLVAPPGVGKTVIGTYLIAARSRSTLVLVHRQPLLDQWIAQLSMFLGLRPKAIGQVGAGKHAPTGWLDVAMIQSLVRSGRVDDLVATYGHVIVDECHHIPAASFERVLGEVKARFVTGLTATPHRRDGLHPIIEMQLGSVRFAVDARSQAARRPFEHRLIIRETAFGRDRAVSVDRIQPLYAELATDELRNRLIVDDVRSVLAEGRSPILLTERKDHLELLAAALQSVAHHVLVLRGGMTPTERRAAAATLAAIPDAEPRLLIATGRYIGEGFDDARLDTLFLAMPVSWKGTLVQYAGRLQRLHPGKTEVRIYDYVDRDVPMLSRMFEKRLRGYRAIGYARGPTPLRREIGGAPLEAFDTLEAPE
;
A
#
# COMPACT_ATOMS: atom_id res chain seq x y z
N MET A 1 -12.87 70.98 24.30
CA MET A 1 -12.19 70.58 23.04
C MET A 1 -10.71 70.40 23.35
N ALA A 2 -10.24 69.16 23.48
CA ALA A 2 -8.82 68.88 23.68
C ALA A 2 -8.11 69.07 22.33
N LEU A 3 -7.11 69.95 22.29
CA LEU A 3 -6.23 70.10 21.13
C LEU A 3 -5.47 68.78 20.91
N PRO A 4 -5.42 68.23 19.69
CA PRO A 4 -4.70 66.99 19.42
C PRO A 4 -3.19 67.17 19.68
N SER A 5 -2.53 66.12 20.18
CA SER A 5 -1.11 66.16 20.51
C SER A 5 -0.26 66.48 19.25
N PRO A 6 0.90 67.15 19.40
CA PRO A 6 1.76 67.55 18.28
C PRO A 6 2.11 66.39 17.33
N ASP A 7 2.24 65.17 17.85
CA ASP A 7 2.52 63.97 17.07
C ASP A 7 1.36 63.53 16.16
N GLN A 8 0.10 63.71 16.58
CA GLN A 8 -1.04 63.33 15.75
C GLN A 8 -1.23 64.26 14.55
N GLN A 9 -0.92 65.54 14.71
CA GLN A 9 -0.97 66.50 13.60
C GLN A 9 0.17 66.24 12.61
N SER A 10 1.38 65.97 13.11
CA SER A 10 2.54 65.58 12.29
C SER A 10 2.28 64.34 11.43
N ILE A 11 1.63 63.31 11.99
CA ILE A 11 1.26 62.09 11.26
C ILE A 11 0.19 62.38 10.21
N ARG A 12 -0.84 63.19 10.52
CA ARG A 12 -1.87 63.58 9.53
C ARG A 12 -1.27 64.36 8.37
N ASP A 13 -0.35 65.26 8.65
CA ASP A 13 0.34 66.03 7.61
C ASP A 13 1.26 65.12 6.78
N ALA A 14 1.88 64.09 7.38
CA ALA A 14 2.63 63.07 6.65
C ALA A 14 1.74 62.21 5.73
N ILE A 15 0.57 61.80 6.21
CA ILE A 15 -0.42 61.07 5.40
C ILE A 15 -0.87 61.93 4.22
N ALA A 16 -1.26 63.19 4.45
CA ALA A 16 -1.70 64.10 3.39
C ALA A 16 -0.60 64.35 2.33
N ARG A 17 0.67 64.41 2.76
CA ARG A 17 1.83 64.50 1.84
C ARG A 17 1.97 63.25 0.98
N GLU A 18 1.85 62.06 1.55
CA GLU A 18 1.95 60.80 0.80
C GLU A 18 0.73 60.57 -0.10
N GLU A 19 -0.48 60.92 0.32
CA GLU A 19 -1.68 60.88 -0.51
C GLU A 19 -1.56 61.81 -1.73
N SER A 20 -1.03 63.03 -1.53
CA SER A 20 -0.75 63.98 -2.61
C SER A 20 0.36 63.49 -3.54
N ARG A 21 1.34 62.74 -3.02
CA ARG A 21 2.39 62.09 -3.83
C ARG A 21 1.81 60.96 -4.67
N LEU A 22 0.93 60.15 -4.10
CA LEU A 22 0.18 59.08 -4.77
C LEU A 22 -0.68 59.63 -5.91
N LEU A 23 -1.39 60.75 -5.68
CA LEU A 23 -2.20 61.41 -6.70
C LEU A 23 -1.35 61.89 -7.87
N ARG A 24 -0.20 62.51 -7.60
CA ARG A 24 0.76 62.94 -8.63
C ARG A 24 1.35 61.78 -9.42
N LEU A 25 1.71 60.68 -8.75
CA LEU A 25 2.19 59.47 -9.43
C LEU A 25 1.12 58.82 -10.30
N LYS A 26 -0.14 58.76 -9.84
CA LYS A 26 -1.26 58.27 -10.64
C LYS A 26 -1.51 59.12 -11.88
N ALA A 27 -1.46 60.45 -11.74
CA ALA A 27 -1.54 61.36 -12.88
C ALA A 27 -0.38 61.14 -13.86
N GLY A 28 0.86 60.99 -13.36
CA GLY A 28 2.04 60.70 -14.17
C GLY A 28 1.97 59.35 -14.90
N ILE A 29 1.42 58.31 -14.25
CA ILE A 29 1.16 57.01 -14.89
C ILE A 29 0.14 57.16 -16.00
N SER A 30 -0.96 57.87 -15.77
CA SER A 30 -2.00 58.11 -16.78
C SER A 30 -1.46 58.89 -17.98
N GLU A 31 -0.62 59.89 -17.74
CA GLU A 31 0.04 60.66 -18.80
C GLU A 31 1.05 59.82 -19.58
N ALA A 32 1.86 59.01 -18.90
CA ALA A 32 2.78 58.07 -19.54
C ALA A 32 2.04 57.03 -20.39
N GLN A 33 0.91 56.51 -19.91
CA GLN A 33 0.03 55.61 -20.65
C GLN A 33 -0.57 56.27 -21.89
N ALA A 34 -1.02 57.52 -21.78
CA ALA A 34 -1.53 58.28 -22.92
C ALA A 34 -0.43 58.49 -23.98
N ARG A 35 0.78 58.91 -23.58
CA ARG A 35 1.94 59.05 -24.48
C ARG A 35 2.32 57.73 -25.12
N LEU A 36 2.35 56.64 -24.35
CA LEU A 36 2.64 55.30 -24.86
C LEU A 36 1.60 54.87 -25.91
N THR A 37 0.34 55.20 -25.68
CA THR A 37 -0.76 54.91 -26.62
C THR A 37 -0.57 55.70 -27.91
N THR A 38 -0.29 57.01 -27.83
CA THR A 38 0.01 57.85 -29.01
C THR A 38 1.21 57.33 -29.80
N LEU A 39 2.29 56.93 -29.13
CA LEU A 39 3.49 56.37 -29.77
C LEU A 39 3.20 55.01 -30.42
N LYS A 40 2.41 54.14 -29.78
CA LYS A 40 1.97 52.86 -30.36
C LYS A 40 1.07 53.08 -31.59
N THR A 41 0.16 54.05 -31.56
CA THR A 41 -0.69 54.38 -32.72
C THR A 41 0.15 54.94 -33.87
N ALA A 42 1.15 55.79 -33.59
CA ALA A 42 2.06 56.32 -34.59
C ALA A 42 2.96 55.24 -35.23
N LEU A 43 3.37 54.23 -34.45
CA LEU A 43 4.16 53.09 -34.92
C LEU A 43 3.31 52.10 -35.73
N ALA A 44 2.07 51.83 -35.30
CA ALA A 44 1.11 51.01 -36.04
C ALA A 44 0.75 51.60 -37.41
N ALA A 45 0.69 52.94 -37.53
CA ALA A 45 0.50 53.63 -38.81
C ALA A 45 1.69 53.47 -39.78
N ARG A 46 2.84 52.98 -39.31
CA ARG A 46 4.05 52.72 -40.11
C ARG A 46 4.26 51.24 -40.46
N GLY A 47 3.34 50.35 -40.05
CA GLY A 47 3.34 48.93 -40.45
C GLY A 47 4.37 48.05 -39.73
N GLU A 48 5.01 48.53 -38.66
CA GLU A 48 5.93 47.70 -37.84
C GLU A 48 5.14 46.92 -36.76
N PRO A 49 5.39 45.61 -36.59
CA PRO A 49 4.72 44.80 -35.58
C PRO A 49 5.19 45.18 -34.16
N ILE A 50 4.23 45.51 -33.29
CA ILE A 50 4.49 45.84 -31.88
C ILE A 50 4.42 44.54 -31.06
N GLU A 51 5.52 44.16 -30.40
CA GLU A 51 5.47 43.17 -29.31
C GLU A 51 4.65 43.76 -28.16
N THR A 52 3.39 43.34 -28.04
CA THR A 52 2.50 43.78 -26.98
C THR A 52 2.84 43.07 -25.67
N SER A 53 3.39 43.79 -24.69
CA SER A 53 3.31 43.35 -23.30
C SER A 53 1.83 43.14 -22.93
N PRO A 54 1.47 42.04 -22.22
CA PRO A 54 0.08 41.75 -21.91
C PRO A 54 -0.51 42.87 -21.03
N SER A 55 -1.47 43.63 -21.56
CA SER A 55 -2.27 44.54 -20.75
C SER A 55 -3.35 43.74 -20.04
N ALA A 56 -3.58 44.03 -18.75
CA ALA A 56 -4.65 43.38 -17.97
C ALA A 56 -5.99 43.46 -18.72
N PRO A 57 -6.73 42.34 -18.86
CA PRO A 57 -7.96 42.32 -19.63
C PRO A 57 -9.01 43.24 -18.99
N SER A 58 -9.56 44.14 -19.79
CA SER A 58 -10.47 45.19 -19.33
C SER A 58 -11.93 44.83 -19.58
N THR A 59 -12.21 44.08 -20.65
CA THR A 59 -13.57 43.67 -21.02
C THR A 59 -13.95 42.29 -20.49
N ALA A 60 -15.25 42.00 -20.41
CA ALA A 60 -15.73 40.66 -20.01
C ALA A 60 -15.29 39.57 -21.00
N VAL A 61 -15.22 39.90 -22.28
CA VAL A 61 -14.79 38.98 -23.35
C VAL A 61 -13.30 38.65 -23.19
N GLU A 62 -12.46 39.66 -22.98
CA GLU A 62 -11.02 39.46 -22.74
C GLU A 62 -10.75 38.63 -21.47
N LYS A 63 -11.51 38.86 -20.40
CA LYS A 63 -11.41 38.10 -19.15
C LYS A 63 -11.79 36.63 -19.33
N VAL A 64 -12.87 36.36 -20.07
CA VAL A 64 -13.28 34.99 -20.39
C VAL A 64 -12.24 34.31 -21.28
N ALA A 65 -11.71 35.01 -22.29
CA ALA A 65 -10.67 34.48 -23.16
C ALA A 65 -9.40 34.10 -22.39
N LEU A 66 -8.90 34.98 -21.51
CA LEU A 66 -7.75 34.70 -20.65
C LEU A 66 -8.02 33.52 -19.69
N PHE A 67 -9.21 33.49 -19.09
CA PHE A 67 -9.58 32.40 -18.18
C PHE A 67 -9.55 31.04 -18.91
N ARG A 68 -10.07 30.99 -20.13
CA ARG A 68 -10.08 29.78 -20.95
C ARG A 68 -8.72 29.38 -21.48
N SER A 69 -7.81 30.33 -21.70
CA SER A 69 -6.45 30.01 -22.15
C SER A 69 -5.64 29.34 -21.05
N LEU A 70 -5.87 29.68 -19.78
CA LEU A 70 -5.17 29.12 -18.62
C LEU A 70 -5.84 27.86 -18.07
N PHE A 71 -7.15 27.88 -17.80
CA PHE A 71 -7.88 26.76 -17.20
C PHE A 71 -8.46 25.81 -18.24
N ARG A 72 -7.63 25.44 -19.21
CA ARG A 72 -8.05 24.62 -20.36
C ARG A 72 -8.09 23.13 -20.01
N GLY A 73 -9.18 22.47 -20.38
CA GLY A 73 -9.37 21.04 -20.26
C GLY A 73 -10.27 20.54 -21.38
N ARG A 74 -11.15 19.58 -21.10
CA ARG A 74 -12.13 19.11 -22.09
C ARG A 74 -13.13 20.21 -22.45
N ASP A 75 -13.23 20.50 -23.75
CA ASP A 75 -14.20 21.46 -24.30
C ASP A 75 -15.57 20.83 -24.59
N ASP A 76 -15.64 19.50 -24.74
CA ASP A 76 -16.85 18.76 -25.08
C ASP A 76 -17.76 18.44 -23.89
N ILE A 77 -17.24 18.60 -22.66
CA ILE A 77 -17.97 18.29 -21.44
C ILE A 77 -17.44 19.12 -20.28
N TYR A 78 -18.35 19.65 -19.46
CA TYR A 78 -17.99 20.28 -18.19
C TYR A 78 -18.81 19.79 -17.00
N PRO A 79 -18.22 19.78 -15.80
CA PRO A 79 -18.86 19.42 -14.54
C PRO A 79 -19.51 20.65 -13.89
N ARG A 80 -20.79 20.54 -13.53
CA ARG A 80 -21.57 21.58 -12.84
C ARG A 80 -21.75 21.24 -11.37
N PHE A 81 -21.53 22.22 -10.50
CA PHE A 81 -21.76 22.13 -9.07
C PHE A 81 -23.25 22.10 -8.76
N TRP A 82 -23.67 21.22 -7.87
CA TRP A 82 -25.05 21.13 -7.39
C TRP A 82 -25.09 21.02 -5.86
N THR A 83 -26.19 21.49 -5.29
CA THR A 83 -26.51 21.33 -3.87
C THR A 83 -27.91 20.76 -3.75
N ASN A 84 -28.05 19.65 -3.02
CA ASN A 84 -29.35 19.04 -2.77
C ASN A 84 -30.02 19.78 -1.61
N ALA A 85 -31.10 20.50 -1.91
CA ALA A 85 -31.82 21.33 -0.93
C ALA A 85 -32.40 20.54 0.26
N ARG A 86 -32.67 19.23 0.11
CA ARG A 86 -33.29 18.39 1.14
C ARG A 86 -32.29 17.72 2.07
N THR A 87 -31.08 17.41 1.59
CA THR A 87 -30.06 16.66 2.33
C THR A 87 -28.81 17.48 2.65
N GLY A 88 -28.69 18.69 2.10
CA GLY A 88 -27.49 19.53 2.22
C GLY A 88 -26.26 18.99 1.49
N ARG A 89 -26.35 17.84 0.81
CA ARG A 89 -25.23 17.25 0.06
C ARG A 89 -24.83 18.14 -1.10
N LYS A 90 -23.52 18.32 -1.27
CA LYS A 90 -22.90 19.13 -2.32
C LYS A 90 -22.04 18.21 -3.20
N GLY A 91 -21.97 18.50 -4.50
CA GLY A 91 -21.16 17.73 -5.42
C GLY A 91 -21.07 18.36 -6.80
N TYR A 92 -20.38 17.67 -7.70
CA TYR A 92 -20.32 18.02 -9.12
C TYR A 92 -20.87 16.86 -9.95
N ALA A 93 -21.51 17.19 -11.07
CA ALA A 93 -21.98 16.22 -12.05
C ALA A 93 -21.76 16.76 -13.46
N PRO A 94 -21.53 15.91 -14.48
CA PRO A 94 -21.43 16.39 -15.85
C PRO A 94 -22.71 17.07 -16.31
N ALA A 95 -22.57 18.24 -16.94
CA ALA A 95 -23.66 18.97 -17.55
C ALA A 95 -24.15 18.22 -18.80
N CYS A 96 -25.43 17.87 -18.82
CA CYS A 96 -26.04 17.08 -19.89
C CYS A 96 -27.39 17.71 -20.25
N GLY A 97 -27.66 17.89 -21.54
CA GLY A 97 -28.94 18.40 -22.04
C GLY A 97 -30.12 17.47 -21.72
N ASN A 98 -29.84 16.17 -21.57
CA ASN A 98 -30.84 15.19 -21.17
C ASN A 98 -31.04 15.08 -19.64
N GLU A 99 -30.36 15.92 -18.85
CA GLU A 99 -30.41 15.85 -17.40
C GLU A 99 -31.86 16.02 -16.87
N TRP A 100 -32.33 15.03 -16.09
CA TRP A 100 -33.68 14.93 -15.50
C TRP A 100 -34.85 14.76 -16.49
N ILE A 101 -34.60 14.50 -17.78
CA ILE A 101 -35.66 14.13 -18.72
C ILE A 101 -36.18 12.72 -18.39
N ARG A 102 -37.46 12.63 -17.99
CA ARG A 102 -38.12 11.38 -17.61
C ARG A 102 -38.15 10.40 -18.79
N GLY A 103 -37.66 9.18 -18.58
CA GLY A 103 -37.56 8.14 -19.62
C GLY A 103 -36.28 8.17 -20.45
N VAL A 104 -35.44 9.22 -20.33
CA VAL A 104 -34.17 9.35 -21.06
C VAL A 104 -32.98 9.33 -20.09
N CYS A 105 -33.07 10.07 -18.99
CA CYS A 105 -32.04 10.14 -17.96
C CYS A 105 -32.43 9.34 -16.73
N GLU A 106 -31.64 8.31 -16.42
CA GLU A 106 -31.90 7.40 -15.30
C GLU A 106 -31.12 7.75 -14.04
N LYS A 107 -30.70 9.02 -13.85
CA LYS A 107 -30.06 9.45 -12.60
C LYS A 107 -31.03 9.22 -11.42
N PRO A 108 -30.58 8.66 -10.28
CA PRO A 108 -29.20 8.29 -9.93
C PRO A 108 -28.84 6.81 -10.19
N ARG A 109 -29.69 6.02 -10.85
CA ARG A 109 -29.49 4.56 -11.07
C ARG A 109 -28.31 4.26 -11.99
N VAL A 110 -28.09 5.06 -13.04
CA VAL A 110 -27.00 4.91 -14.01
C VAL A 110 -26.03 6.09 -13.93
N LYS A 111 -24.72 5.82 -13.99
CA LYS A 111 -23.69 6.87 -14.04
C LYS A 111 -23.67 7.52 -15.43
N CYS A 112 -23.44 8.82 -15.50
CA CYS A 112 -23.37 9.55 -16.77
C CYS A 112 -22.38 8.96 -17.79
N GLY A 113 -21.23 8.43 -17.36
CA GLY A 113 -20.24 7.83 -18.27
C GLY A 113 -20.66 6.50 -18.89
N GLU A 114 -21.66 5.83 -18.31
CA GLU A 114 -22.18 4.53 -18.75
C GLU A 114 -23.59 4.66 -19.36
N CYS A 115 -24.12 5.89 -19.45
CA CYS A 115 -25.44 6.16 -19.98
C CYS A 115 -25.44 6.03 -21.51
N PRO A 116 -26.40 5.33 -22.14
CA PRO A 116 -26.50 5.29 -23.61
C PRO A 116 -27.07 6.57 -24.22
N ASN A 117 -27.78 7.40 -23.44
CA ASN A 117 -28.44 8.63 -23.88
C ASN A 117 -27.63 9.90 -23.52
N GLN A 118 -26.31 9.87 -23.69
CA GLN A 118 -25.42 11.00 -23.36
C GLN A 118 -25.64 12.16 -24.33
N ALA A 119 -25.91 13.35 -23.79
CA ALA A 119 -25.98 14.61 -24.54
C ALA A 119 -25.22 15.69 -23.75
N PHE A 120 -23.91 15.52 -23.61
CA PHE A 120 -23.09 16.45 -22.83
C PHE A 120 -23.03 17.83 -23.47
N LEU A 121 -23.01 18.86 -22.62
CA LEU A 121 -22.95 20.24 -23.06
C LEU A 121 -21.49 20.68 -23.15
N PRO A 122 -21.09 21.33 -24.26
CA PRO A 122 -19.74 21.86 -24.42
C PRO A 122 -19.49 23.03 -23.47
N LEU A 123 -18.23 23.27 -23.14
CA LEU A 123 -17.81 24.40 -22.33
C LEU A 123 -17.74 25.66 -23.22
N GLU A 124 -18.81 26.44 -23.28
CA GLU A 124 -18.90 27.69 -24.05
C GLU A 124 -18.51 28.93 -23.21
N ASP A 125 -18.19 30.04 -23.88
CA ASP A 125 -17.80 31.30 -23.21
C ASP A 125 -18.87 31.82 -22.26
N LYS A 126 -20.15 31.63 -22.64
CA LYS A 126 -21.28 31.94 -21.78
C LYS A 126 -21.25 31.16 -20.46
N VAL A 127 -20.84 29.89 -20.48
CA VAL A 127 -20.74 29.06 -19.27
C VAL A 127 -19.70 29.62 -18.31
N ILE A 128 -18.55 30.07 -18.83
CA ILE A 128 -17.49 30.72 -18.03
C ILE A 128 -17.93 32.09 -17.52
N LEU A 129 -18.60 32.89 -18.35
CA LEU A 129 -19.16 34.18 -17.91
C LEU A 129 -20.15 33.99 -16.76
N ASP A 130 -21.08 33.04 -16.90
CA ASP A 130 -22.09 32.70 -15.90
C ASP A 130 -21.42 32.18 -14.60
N HIS A 131 -20.27 31.51 -14.70
CA HIS A 131 -19.46 31.08 -13.55
C HIS A 131 -18.86 32.27 -12.78
N LEU A 132 -18.22 33.19 -13.50
CA LEU A 132 -17.58 34.37 -12.94
C LEU A 132 -18.60 35.38 -12.35
N GLN A 133 -19.83 35.35 -12.86
CA GLN A 133 -20.98 36.14 -12.37
C GLN A 133 -21.77 35.45 -11.26
N GLY A 134 -21.49 34.17 -10.96
CA GLY A 134 -22.14 33.44 -9.88
C GLY A 134 -23.51 32.85 -10.20
N ARG A 135 -23.91 32.81 -11.47
CA ARG A 135 -25.17 32.16 -11.91
C ARG A 135 -25.11 30.65 -11.75
N HIS A 136 -23.92 30.06 -11.94
CA HIS A 136 -23.62 28.68 -11.59
C HIS A 136 -22.15 28.50 -11.20
N VAL A 137 -21.77 27.34 -10.69
CA VAL A 137 -20.36 26.99 -10.44
C VAL A 137 -20.01 25.78 -11.28
N VAL A 138 -18.88 25.84 -11.98
CA VAL A 138 -18.38 24.77 -12.84
C VAL A 138 -16.97 24.36 -12.41
N GLY A 139 -16.57 23.17 -12.81
CA GLY A 139 -15.17 22.73 -12.76
C GLY A 139 -14.65 22.44 -14.16
N VAL A 140 -13.56 21.69 -14.24
CA VAL A 140 -12.93 21.27 -15.49
C VAL A 140 -12.39 19.84 -15.37
N TYR A 141 -12.45 19.09 -16.48
CA TYR A 141 -11.74 17.83 -16.64
C TYR A 141 -10.41 18.12 -17.36
N PRO A 142 -9.25 18.07 -16.66
CA PRO A 142 -7.98 18.55 -17.20
C PRO A 142 -7.28 17.56 -18.14
N LEU A 143 -7.68 16.29 -18.14
CA LEU A 143 -7.10 15.25 -19.00
C LEU A 143 -7.86 15.20 -20.33
N LEU A 144 -7.16 15.51 -21.43
CA LEU A 144 -7.69 15.47 -22.78
C LEU A 144 -7.72 14.04 -23.34
N THR A 145 -8.49 13.85 -24.42
CA THR A 145 -8.69 12.55 -25.08
C THR A 145 -7.42 11.94 -25.67
N ASP A 146 -6.42 12.77 -25.94
CA ASP A 146 -5.08 12.39 -26.42
C ASP A 146 -4.07 12.20 -25.27
N GLU A 147 -4.54 12.10 -24.03
CA GLU A 147 -3.73 11.90 -22.82
C GLU A 147 -2.79 13.06 -22.47
N THR A 148 -3.07 14.26 -23.00
CA THR A 148 -2.36 15.50 -22.66
C THR A 148 -3.15 16.38 -21.68
N CYS A 149 -2.50 17.39 -21.10
CA CYS A 149 -3.11 18.41 -20.26
C CYS A 149 -2.46 19.78 -20.46
N TRP A 150 -3.22 20.85 -20.21
CA TRP A 150 -2.76 22.24 -20.31
C TRP A 150 -2.30 22.85 -18.99
N PHE A 151 -2.60 22.19 -17.88
CA PHE A 151 -2.12 22.57 -16.57
C PHE A 151 -1.95 21.35 -15.67
N LEU A 152 -1.18 21.54 -14.60
CA LEU A 152 -1.11 20.64 -13.45
C LEU A 152 -1.52 21.42 -12.20
N ALA A 153 -2.36 20.85 -11.33
CA ALA A 153 -2.71 21.46 -10.06
C ALA A 153 -2.43 20.48 -8.90
N ALA A 154 -1.79 20.97 -7.84
CA ALA A 154 -1.58 20.25 -6.59
C ALA A 154 -2.56 20.73 -5.52
N ASP A 155 -3.29 19.78 -4.92
CA ASP A 155 -4.36 20.01 -3.94
C ASP A 155 -3.81 19.88 -2.52
N PHE A 156 -4.00 20.89 -1.67
CA PHE A 156 -3.60 20.93 -0.28
C PHE A 156 -4.78 21.29 0.63
N ASP A 157 -5.15 20.41 1.54
CA ASP A 157 -6.27 20.54 2.50
C ASP A 157 -5.79 20.21 3.93
N LYS A 158 -6.47 20.72 4.99
CA LYS A 158 -6.24 20.44 6.44
C LYS A 158 -5.34 21.45 7.18
N THR A 159 -5.17 21.26 8.49
CA THR A 159 -4.62 22.22 9.47
C THR A 159 -3.19 22.75 9.23
N SER A 160 -2.38 22.12 8.37
CA SER A 160 -1.00 22.55 8.05
C SER A 160 -0.81 23.08 6.62
N TRP A 161 -1.91 23.37 5.90
CA TRP A 161 -1.86 23.67 4.47
C TRP A 161 -1.01 24.90 4.13
N THR A 162 -1.03 25.94 4.95
CA THR A 162 -0.24 27.17 4.71
C THR A 162 1.26 26.88 4.71
N ASP A 163 1.74 26.15 5.70
CA ASP A 163 3.16 25.83 5.81
C ASP A 163 3.61 24.91 4.68
N ASP A 164 2.81 23.90 4.35
CA ASP A 164 3.11 22.93 3.29
C ASP A 164 3.12 23.59 1.91
N VAL A 165 2.15 24.48 1.63
CA VAL A 165 2.07 25.22 0.37
C VAL A 165 3.22 26.22 0.24
N ALA A 166 3.57 26.94 1.30
CA ALA A 166 4.71 27.86 1.29
C ALA A 166 6.02 27.13 0.96
N ALA A 167 6.24 25.95 1.55
CA ALA A 167 7.42 25.14 1.23
C ALA A 167 7.42 24.59 -0.18
N PHE A 168 6.24 24.19 -0.65
CA PHE A 168 6.08 23.68 -2.01
C PHE A 168 6.33 24.79 -3.04
N ALA A 169 5.76 25.97 -2.83
CA ALA A 169 5.98 27.15 -3.66
C ALA A 169 7.46 27.59 -3.67
N GLU A 170 8.12 27.58 -2.51
CA GLU A 170 9.57 27.83 -2.41
C GLU A 170 10.37 26.82 -3.25
N THR A 171 10.02 25.54 -3.15
CA THR A 171 10.69 24.49 -3.95
C THR A 171 10.46 24.70 -5.44
N CYS A 172 9.27 25.13 -5.86
CA CYS A 172 8.99 25.49 -7.25
C CYS A 172 9.87 26.65 -7.72
N ARG A 173 9.96 27.74 -6.93
CA ARG A 173 10.83 28.89 -7.23
C ARG A 173 12.29 28.51 -7.38
N VAL A 174 12.83 27.69 -6.48
CA VAL A 174 14.23 27.24 -6.58
C VAL A 174 14.49 26.39 -7.82
N ASN A 175 13.49 25.66 -8.32
CA ASN A 175 13.59 24.91 -9.57
C ASN A 175 13.25 25.76 -10.81
N GLY A 176 13.02 27.07 -10.65
CA GLY A 176 12.67 27.97 -11.74
C GLY A 176 11.29 27.69 -12.36
N LEU A 177 10.38 27.07 -11.62
CA LEU A 177 9.04 26.74 -12.10
C LEU A 177 8.01 27.73 -11.54
N PRO A 178 7.33 28.53 -12.38
CA PRO A 178 6.27 29.44 -11.95
C PRO A 178 5.07 28.62 -11.44
N ALA A 179 4.59 28.97 -10.26
CA ALA A 179 3.45 28.34 -9.61
C ALA A 179 2.49 29.42 -9.10
N ALA A 180 1.20 29.28 -9.38
CA ALA A 180 0.15 30.17 -8.90
C ALA A 180 -0.61 29.53 -7.75
N VAL A 181 -0.72 30.21 -6.60
CA VAL A 181 -1.40 29.68 -5.41
C VAL A 181 -2.81 30.25 -5.34
N GLU A 182 -3.82 29.39 -5.39
CA GLU A 182 -5.24 29.72 -5.21
C GLU A 182 -5.72 29.21 -3.85
N ARG A 183 -6.34 30.08 -3.04
CA ARG A 183 -6.99 29.65 -1.80
C ARG A 183 -8.26 28.86 -2.11
N SER A 184 -8.45 27.71 -1.45
CA SER A 184 -9.60 26.82 -1.70
C SER A 184 -10.95 27.48 -1.39
N ARG A 185 -12.04 26.86 -1.87
CA ARG A 185 -13.42 27.34 -1.65
C ARG A 185 -13.80 27.47 -0.18
N SER A 186 -13.26 26.61 0.69
CA SER A 186 -13.53 26.62 2.14
C SER A 186 -12.64 27.61 2.90
N GLY A 187 -11.54 28.06 2.30
CA GLY A 187 -10.48 28.82 2.99
C GLY A 187 -9.52 27.96 3.81
N ASN A 188 -9.77 26.65 3.93
CA ASN A 188 -8.98 25.70 4.75
C ASN A 188 -8.09 24.79 3.90
N GLY A 189 -7.59 25.33 2.79
CA GLY A 189 -6.74 24.64 1.82
C GLY A 189 -6.33 25.58 0.68
N ALA A 190 -5.53 25.08 -0.25
CA ALA A 190 -5.15 25.78 -1.47
C ALA A 190 -4.84 24.81 -2.60
N HIS A 191 -4.98 25.30 -3.83
CA HIS A 191 -4.49 24.65 -5.03
C HIS A 191 -3.27 25.40 -5.55
N VAL A 192 -2.21 24.66 -5.90
CA VAL A 192 -1.02 25.22 -6.55
C VAL A 192 -1.03 24.83 -8.02
N TRP A 193 -1.16 25.82 -8.90
CA TRP A 193 -1.37 25.66 -10.33
C TRP A 193 -0.06 25.87 -11.11
N PHE A 194 0.15 25.04 -12.12
CA PHE A 194 1.20 25.14 -13.12
C PHE A 194 0.54 25.17 -14.50
N PHE A 195 0.68 26.28 -15.23
CA PHE A 195 0.11 26.42 -16.57
C PHE A 195 1.16 26.10 -17.63
N PHE A 196 0.78 25.42 -18.71
CA PHE A 196 1.68 25.07 -19.81
C PHE A 196 1.40 25.93 -21.05
N SER A 197 2.45 26.30 -21.78
CA SER A 197 2.32 27.11 -23.01
C SER A 197 1.77 26.31 -24.20
N ALA A 198 1.87 24.98 -24.13
CA ALA A 198 1.32 24.02 -25.09
C ALA A 198 0.96 22.70 -24.36
N PRO A 199 0.18 21.79 -24.97
CA PRO A 199 -0.21 20.54 -24.33
C PRO A 199 1.01 19.72 -23.89
N VAL A 200 0.98 19.22 -22.65
CA VAL A 200 2.00 18.34 -22.08
C VAL A 200 1.40 16.97 -21.84
N ALA A 201 2.14 15.90 -22.15
CA ALA A 201 1.71 14.54 -21.82
C ALA A 201 1.43 14.42 -20.31
N ALA A 202 0.25 13.93 -19.92
CA ALA A 202 -0.13 13.82 -18.51
C ALA A 202 0.90 13.04 -17.65
N PRO A 203 1.55 11.97 -18.15
CA PRO A 203 2.64 11.33 -17.42
C PRO A 203 3.83 12.24 -17.12
N ALA A 204 4.21 13.12 -18.04
CA ALA A 204 5.32 14.04 -17.86
C ALA A 204 4.98 15.11 -16.82
N ALA A 205 3.81 15.74 -16.95
CA ALA A 205 3.31 16.73 -15.99
C ALA A 205 3.22 16.12 -14.57
N ARG A 206 2.67 14.91 -14.43
CA ARG A 206 2.57 14.23 -13.13
C ARG A 206 3.94 13.86 -12.54
N LYS A 207 4.89 13.44 -13.37
CA LYS A 207 6.28 13.18 -12.94
C LYS A 207 6.94 14.45 -12.41
N MET A 208 6.77 15.58 -13.10
CA MET A 208 7.23 16.89 -12.64
C MET A 208 6.62 17.24 -11.27
N GLY A 209 5.29 17.14 -11.11
CA GLY A 209 4.66 17.41 -9.81
C GLY A 209 5.14 16.48 -8.69
N CYS A 210 5.29 15.18 -8.96
CA CYS A 210 5.79 14.21 -7.98
C CYS A 210 7.23 14.49 -7.56
N TYR A 211 8.07 14.93 -8.50
CA TYR A 211 9.43 15.36 -8.22
C TYR A 211 9.47 16.52 -7.25
N LEU A 212 8.70 17.58 -7.52
CA LEU A 212 8.64 18.78 -6.69
C LEU A 212 8.15 18.48 -5.28
N ILE A 213 7.14 17.60 -5.14
CA ILE A 213 6.66 17.14 -3.83
C ILE A 213 7.78 16.43 -3.08
N THR A 214 8.46 15.49 -3.74
CA THR A 214 9.54 14.70 -3.14
C THR A 214 10.73 15.56 -2.73
N GLU A 215 11.07 16.55 -3.54
CA GLU A 215 12.13 17.49 -3.25
C GLU A 215 11.76 18.41 -2.08
N THR A 216 10.51 18.89 -2.04
CA THR A 216 10.02 19.70 -0.92
C THR A 216 10.11 18.92 0.40
N MET A 217 9.69 17.65 0.39
CA MET A 217 9.82 16.76 1.55
C MET A 217 11.28 16.53 1.94
N SER A 218 12.20 16.48 0.97
CA SER A 218 13.63 16.26 1.25
C SER A 218 14.30 17.50 1.87
N ARG A 219 13.78 18.71 1.62
CA ARG A 219 14.31 19.96 2.18
C ARG A 219 13.82 20.24 3.61
N ARG A 220 12.67 19.67 4.01
CA ARG A 220 12.09 19.85 5.36
C ARG A 220 12.44 18.68 6.29
N HIS A 221 13.06 19.00 7.43
CA HIS A 221 13.37 18.02 8.48
C HIS A 221 12.24 17.79 9.49
N GLN A 222 11.33 18.75 9.65
CA GLN A 222 10.50 18.86 10.86
C GLN A 222 8.98 18.63 10.64
N LEU A 223 8.50 18.52 9.40
CA LEU A 223 7.05 18.39 9.13
C LEU A 223 6.75 17.33 8.05
N PRO A 224 5.85 16.37 8.31
CA PRO A 224 5.23 15.60 7.23
C PRO A 224 4.33 16.51 6.38
N MET A 225 4.36 16.38 5.05
CA MET A 225 3.40 17.06 4.14
C MET A 225 1.99 16.49 4.32
N GLY A 226 1.38 16.76 5.48
CA GLY A 226 0.11 16.19 5.91
C GLY A 226 -1.10 16.78 5.18
N SER A 227 -0.94 17.97 4.59
CA SER A 227 -2.01 18.66 3.89
C SER A 227 -2.13 18.32 2.40
N TYR A 228 -1.07 17.84 1.75
CA TYR A 228 -1.15 17.44 0.34
C TYR A 228 -2.13 16.27 0.15
N ASP A 229 -3.11 16.42 -0.76
CA ASP A 229 -4.08 15.38 -1.13
C ASP A 229 -3.69 14.69 -2.44
N ARG A 230 -3.66 15.43 -3.57
CA ARG A 230 -3.45 14.85 -4.91
C ARG A 230 -3.02 15.87 -5.98
N LEU A 231 -2.60 15.35 -7.14
CA LEU A 231 -2.39 16.11 -8.37
C LEU A 231 -3.58 15.98 -9.32
N PHE A 232 -3.82 17.01 -10.12
CA PHE A 232 -4.79 17.05 -11.22
C PHE A 232 -4.08 17.45 -12.52
N PRO A 233 -4.17 16.64 -13.61
CA PRO A 233 -4.85 15.35 -13.69
C PRO A 233 -4.24 14.28 -12.75
N ASN A 234 -5.10 13.43 -12.18
CA ASN A 234 -4.63 12.35 -11.29
C ASN A 234 -4.28 11.05 -12.03
N GLN A 235 -4.55 10.99 -13.32
CA GLN A 235 -4.41 9.83 -14.21
C GLN A 235 -3.38 10.13 -15.31
N ASP A 236 -2.65 9.10 -15.73
CA ASP A 236 -1.76 9.13 -16.89
C ASP A 236 -2.51 8.91 -18.21
N THR A 237 -3.57 8.09 -18.16
CA THR A 237 -4.34 7.67 -19.32
C THR A 237 -5.84 7.75 -19.01
N LEU A 238 -6.66 7.97 -20.04
CA LEU A 238 -8.12 7.95 -19.89
C LEU A 238 -8.62 6.49 -19.96
N PRO A 239 -9.43 6.03 -18.98
CA PRO A 239 -10.09 4.74 -19.09
C PRO A 239 -11.14 4.79 -20.22
N ARG A 240 -11.41 3.66 -20.86
CA ARG A 240 -12.52 3.54 -21.82
C ARG A 240 -13.85 3.97 -21.17
N GLY A 241 -14.49 5.01 -21.73
CA GLY A 241 -15.78 5.54 -21.27
C GLY A 241 -15.76 6.52 -20.08
N GLY A 242 -14.59 6.94 -19.59
CA GLY A 242 -14.47 7.90 -18.47
C GLY A 242 -14.04 9.31 -18.88
N PHE A 243 -14.36 10.30 -18.04
CA PHE A 243 -14.05 11.73 -18.30
C PHE A 243 -12.76 12.24 -17.63
N GLY A 244 -12.04 11.39 -16.89
CA GLY A 244 -10.86 11.80 -16.11
C GLY A 244 -11.21 12.34 -14.70
N SER A 245 -10.21 12.87 -14.00
CA SER A 245 -10.41 13.55 -12.70
C SER A 245 -11.02 14.93 -12.88
N LEU A 246 -11.71 15.42 -11.86
CA LEU A 246 -12.35 16.73 -11.82
C LEU A 246 -11.61 17.66 -10.86
N ILE A 247 -11.36 18.90 -11.28
CA ILE A 247 -11.00 20.02 -10.38
C ILE A 247 -12.02 21.16 -10.52
N ALA A 248 -12.34 21.85 -9.43
CA ALA A 248 -13.22 23.02 -9.45
C ALA A 248 -12.49 24.23 -10.05
N LEU A 249 -13.19 25.07 -10.80
CA LEU A 249 -12.60 26.29 -11.37
C LEU A 249 -12.55 27.42 -10.31
N PRO A 250 -11.48 28.25 -10.34
CA PRO A 250 -11.28 29.36 -9.40
C PRO A 250 -12.16 30.58 -9.75
N LEU A 251 -12.07 31.64 -8.93
CA LEU A 251 -12.79 32.92 -9.08
C LEU A 251 -14.32 32.81 -9.01
N GLN A 252 -14.83 31.90 -8.18
CA GLN A 252 -16.26 31.71 -7.95
C GLN A 252 -16.87 32.94 -7.28
N TYR A 253 -17.89 33.56 -7.88
CA TYR A 253 -18.43 34.86 -7.43
C TYR A 253 -18.68 34.96 -5.92
N GLY A 254 -19.41 34.00 -5.32
CA GLY A 254 -19.70 33.99 -3.89
C GLY A 254 -18.45 33.83 -3.01
N PRO A 255 -17.69 32.72 -3.12
CA PRO A 255 -16.44 32.53 -2.38
C PRO A 255 -15.41 33.66 -2.58
N ARG A 256 -15.32 34.23 -3.78
CA ARG A 256 -14.43 35.35 -4.12
C ARG A 256 -14.69 36.59 -3.26
N GLN A 257 -15.95 36.87 -2.92
CA GLN A 257 -16.29 37.99 -2.03
C GLN A 257 -15.76 37.80 -0.60
N LEU A 258 -15.51 36.55 -0.19
CA LEU A 258 -14.92 36.20 1.11
C LEU A 258 -13.38 36.05 1.04
N GLY A 259 -12.76 36.40 -0.09
CA GLY A 259 -11.32 36.20 -0.31
C GLY A 259 -10.92 34.72 -0.48
N ASN A 260 -11.87 33.86 -0.89
CA ASN A 260 -11.63 32.45 -1.22
C ASN A 260 -11.77 32.22 -2.74
N THR A 261 -11.21 31.13 -3.27
CA THR A 261 -11.10 30.90 -4.73
C THR A 261 -10.39 32.03 -5.48
N VAL A 262 -9.45 32.70 -4.81
CA VAL A 262 -8.65 33.80 -5.35
C VAL A 262 -7.18 33.42 -5.26
N PHE A 263 -6.39 33.97 -6.17
CA PHE A 263 -4.95 33.85 -6.17
C PHE A 263 -4.34 34.77 -5.12
N VAL A 264 -3.36 34.23 -4.40
CA VAL A 264 -2.72 34.86 -3.25
C VAL A 264 -1.20 34.93 -3.43
N ASP A 265 -0.58 35.92 -2.80
CA ASP A 265 0.87 36.07 -2.75
C ASP A 265 1.54 35.11 -1.73
N ASP A 266 2.86 35.21 -1.58
CA ASP A 266 3.65 34.41 -0.64
C ASP A 266 3.26 34.60 0.84
N ARG A 267 2.51 35.68 1.16
CA ARG A 267 1.97 35.96 2.50
C ARG A 267 0.51 35.50 2.61
N PHE A 268 0.01 34.76 1.63
CA PHE A 268 -1.36 34.32 1.48
C PHE A 268 -2.37 35.48 1.41
N VAL A 269 -1.94 36.67 1.01
CA VAL A 269 -2.82 37.84 0.80
C VAL A 269 -3.33 37.83 -0.64
N PRO A 270 -4.65 37.96 -0.89
CA PRO A 270 -5.19 38.02 -2.24
C PRO A 270 -4.56 39.13 -3.09
N HIS A 271 -4.20 38.82 -4.33
CA HIS A 271 -3.71 39.84 -5.26
C HIS A 271 -4.77 40.93 -5.48
N PRO A 272 -4.39 42.23 -5.46
CA PRO A 272 -5.34 43.33 -5.63
C PRO A 272 -6.11 43.27 -6.95
N ASP A 273 -5.44 42.88 -8.03
CA ASP A 273 -6.07 42.59 -9.32
C ASP A 273 -5.73 41.15 -9.76
N GLN A 274 -6.74 40.29 -9.67
CA GLN A 274 -6.65 38.88 -10.05
C GLN A 274 -6.40 38.68 -11.54
N TRP A 275 -6.93 39.56 -12.39
CA TRP A 275 -6.83 39.46 -13.84
C TRP A 275 -5.48 39.92 -14.34
N GLN A 276 -4.94 40.98 -13.74
CA GLN A 276 -3.57 41.40 -14.00
C GLN A 276 -2.58 40.29 -13.62
N PHE A 277 -2.71 39.73 -12.42
CA PHE A 277 -1.86 38.61 -11.98
C PHE A 277 -1.91 37.42 -12.95
N LEU A 278 -3.10 36.98 -13.36
CA LEU A 278 -3.25 35.86 -14.30
C LEU A 278 -2.67 36.19 -15.69
N SER A 279 -2.79 37.44 -16.15
CA SER A 279 -2.25 37.85 -17.47
C SER A 279 -0.73 37.93 -17.49
N GLU A 280 -0.10 38.19 -16.35
CA GLU A 280 1.36 38.30 -16.21
C GLU A 280 2.00 36.97 -15.77
N HIS A 281 1.21 35.99 -15.33
CA HIS A 281 1.73 34.72 -14.81
C HIS A 281 2.36 33.87 -15.95
N PRO A 282 3.65 33.50 -15.85
CA PRO A 282 4.32 32.76 -16.92
C PRO A 282 3.79 31.33 -17.08
N CYS A 283 3.66 30.88 -18.32
CA CYS A 283 3.43 29.47 -18.64
C CYS A 283 4.75 28.70 -18.78
N ILE A 284 4.74 27.44 -18.36
CA ILE A 284 5.87 26.51 -18.47
C ILE A 284 5.87 25.90 -19.88
N GLU A 285 7.03 25.92 -20.53
CA GLU A 285 7.19 25.23 -21.80
C GLU A 285 7.19 23.70 -21.62
N PRO A 286 6.59 22.92 -22.56
CA PRO A 286 6.61 21.46 -22.50
C PRO A 286 7.99 20.85 -22.35
N ALA A 287 9.01 21.42 -23.02
CA ALA A 287 10.39 20.97 -22.93
C ALA A 287 10.95 21.06 -21.50
N THR A 288 10.58 22.11 -20.75
CA THR A 288 10.97 22.29 -19.35
C THR A 288 10.29 21.25 -18.46
N ALA A 289 8.98 21.03 -18.64
CA ALA A 289 8.24 20.00 -17.90
C ALA A 289 8.83 18.59 -18.14
N ASP A 290 9.15 18.27 -19.40
CA ASP A 290 9.79 17.02 -19.78
C ASP A 290 11.21 16.88 -19.22
N SER A 291 12.00 17.97 -19.23
CA SER A 291 13.35 17.97 -18.66
C SER A 291 13.32 17.66 -17.16
N VAL A 292 12.43 18.31 -16.40
CA VAL A 292 12.24 18.04 -14.97
C VAL A 292 11.74 16.62 -14.75
N ALA A 293 10.81 16.12 -15.57
CA ALA A 293 10.32 14.74 -15.49
C ALA A 293 11.44 13.70 -15.77
N ARG A 294 12.32 13.96 -16.75
CA ARG A 294 13.48 13.11 -17.07
C ARG A 294 14.53 13.17 -15.97
N GLU A 295 14.83 14.35 -15.43
CA GLU A 295 15.72 14.50 -14.29
C GLU A 295 15.20 13.75 -13.07
N ALA A 296 13.91 13.84 -12.80
CA ALA A 296 13.30 13.09 -11.73
C ALA A 296 13.43 11.57 -11.94
N THR A 297 13.31 11.08 -13.18
CA THR A 297 13.52 9.67 -13.53
C THR A 297 14.98 9.27 -13.34
N ARG A 298 15.93 10.09 -13.81
CA ARG A 298 17.38 9.87 -13.65
C ARG A 298 17.81 9.82 -12.18
N ARG A 299 17.23 10.68 -11.33
CA ARG A 299 17.54 10.75 -9.89
C ARG A 299 16.86 9.65 -9.07
N GLY A 300 16.06 8.78 -9.69
CA GLY A 300 15.24 7.78 -8.97
C GLY A 300 14.17 8.40 -8.08
N LEU A 301 13.86 9.69 -8.30
CA LEU A 301 12.88 10.47 -7.55
C LEU A 301 11.49 10.43 -8.23
N VAL A 302 11.41 9.92 -9.47
CA VAL A 302 10.14 9.46 -10.05
C VAL A 302 9.79 8.14 -9.40
N VAL A 303 8.93 8.25 -8.40
CA VAL A 303 8.16 7.13 -7.90
C VAL A 303 7.09 6.81 -8.95
N GLY A 304 7.54 6.10 -9.99
CA GLY A 304 6.74 5.55 -11.07
C GLY A 304 7.15 4.10 -11.28
N VAL A 305 6.32 3.19 -10.77
CA VAL A 305 6.13 1.81 -11.23
C VAL A 305 7.42 1.05 -11.58
N ARG A 306 7.98 0.34 -10.60
CA ARG A 306 7.98 -1.12 -10.80
C ARG A 306 6.71 -1.60 -10.14
N LEU A 307 5.80 -2.15 -10.94
CA LEU A 307 4.91 -3.17 -10.40
C LEU A 307 5.82 -4.07 -9.57
N SER A 308 5.49 -4.31 -8.30
CA SER A 308 5.86 -5.62 -7.78
C SER A 308 5.26 -6.56 -8.81
N ASP A 309 6.12 -7.15 -9.65
CA ASP A 309 5.68 -8.06 -10.68
C ASP A 309 4.81 -9.09 -9.96
N THR A 310 3.49 -8.95 -10.11
CA THR A 310 2.53 -10.00 -9.78
C THR A 310 2.65 -11.14 -10.82
N THR A 311 3.49 -10.94 -11.82
CA THR A 311 4.17 -11.96 -12.60
C THR A 311 5.33 -12.49 -11.79
N ASP A 312 5.25 -13.76 -11.43
CA ASP A 312 6.34 -14.55 -10.87
C ASP A 312 7.57 -14.51 -11.81
N ALA A 313 8.36 -13.43 -11.77
CA ALA A 313 9.68 -13.39 -12.38
C ALA A 313 10.63 -14.07 -11.41
N GLU A 314 10.89 -15.35 -11.70
CA GLU A 314 11.97 -16.16 -11.16
C GLU A 314 13.31 -15.44 -11.33
N SER A 315 13.68 -14.56 -10.40
CA SER A 315 15.09 -14.31 -10.13
C SER A 315 15.56 -15.41 -9.17
N SER A 316 16.52 -16.21 -9.61
CA SER A 316 17.03 -17.42 -8.95
C SER A 316 17.53 -17.23 -7.51
N GLU A 317 17.71 -15.99 -7.04
CA GLU A 317 18.29 -15.71 -5.71
C GLU A 317 17.56 -14.58 -4.95
N PRO A 318 16.40 -14.86 -4.32
CA PRO A 318 15.63 -13.89 -3.54
C PRO A 318 16.42 -13.20 -2.42
N TRP A 319 17.44 -13.85 -1.86
CA TRP A 319 18.30 -13.34 -0.77
C TRP A 319 19.28 -12.24 -1.18
N THR A 320 19.39 -11.93 -2.47
CA THR A 320 20.20 -10.81 -2.99
C THR A 320 19.40 -9.52 -3.20
N ARG A 321 18.07 -9.60 -3.05
CA ARG A 321 17.13 -8.51 -3.34
C ARG A 321 17.13 -7.50 -2.19
N ARG A 322 17.25 -6.21 -2.51
CA ARG A 322 17.22 -5.13 -1.51
C ARG A 322 15.82 -4.93 -0.95
N PRO A 323 15.65 -4.63 0.36
CA PRO A 323 14.33 -4.34 0.95
C PRO A 323 13.61 -3.17 0.25
N SER A 324 14.36 -2.17 -0.20
CA SER A 324 13.84 -1.00 -0.91
C SER A 324 13.48 -1.26 -2.38
N GLY A 325 13.98 -2.35 -2.98
CA GLY A 325 13.87 -2.62 -4.41
C GLY A 325 14.56 -1.60 -5.33
N GLN A 326 15.33 -0.65 -4.78
CA GLN A 326 15.98 0.43 -5.53
C GLN A 326 17.51 0.26 -5.60
N PRO A 327 18.15 0.66 -6.72
CA PRO A 327 19.59 0.81 -6.78
C PRO A 327 20.05 1.92 -5.81
N PRO A 328 21.31 1.88 -5.33
CA PRO A 328 21.78 2.84 -4.34
C PRO A 328 21.88 4.22 -5.00
N VAL A 329 21.24 5.23 -4.39
CA VAL A 329 21.50 6.62 -4.75
C VAL A 329 22.69 7.07 -3.90
N GLY A 330 23.87 7.20 -4.52
CA GLY A 330 25.11 7.57 -3.84
C GLY A 330 25.05 8.92 -3.11
N PHE A 331 25.84 9.09 -2.04
CA PHE A 331 25.98 10.37 -1.34
C PHE A 331 26.65 11.38 -2.27
N ARG A 332 26.02 12.55 -2.46
CA ARG A 332 26.55 13.62 -3.32
C ARG A 332 27.44 14.62 -2.57
N ALA A 333 27.42 14.60 -1.25
CA ALA A 333 28.23 15.45 -0.39
C ALA A 333 29.25 14.61 0.38
N PRO A 334 30.40 15.18 0.76
CA PRO A 334 31.44 14.43 1.48
C PRO A 334 30.91 13.96 2.83
N LEU A 335 30.97 12.65 3.06
CA LEU A 335 30.65 12.05 4.35
C LEU A 335 31.77 12.31 5.38
N PRO A 336 31.45 12.37 6.67
CA PRO A 336 32.47 12.30 7.70
C PRO A 336 33.22 10.95 7.59
N ARG A 337 34.48 10.91 8.03
CA ARG A 337 35.27 9.65 8.02
C ARG A 337 34.63 8.55 8.86
N GLU A 338 33.93 8.95 9.92
CA GLU A 338 33.29 8.06 10.88
C GLU A 338 31.87 8.51 11.14
N VAL A 339 30.95 7.55 11.11
CA VAL A 339 29.56 7.72 11.55
C VAL A 339 29.37 6.86 12.78
N ARG A 340 28.93 7.47 13.89
CA ARG A 340 28.67 6.76 15.15
C ARG A 340 27.23 6.25 15.19
N ALA A 341 27.05 5.04 15.70
CA ALA A 341 25.74 4.48 15.96
C ALA A 341 25.72 3.64 17.23
N VAL A 342 24.56 3.57 17.89
CA VAL A 342 24.30 2.66 19.00
C VAL A 342 23.35 1.57 18.51
N LEU A 343 23.71 0.31 18.69
CA LEU A 343 22.88 -0.83 18.36
C LEU A 343 22.22 -1.38 19.62
N ALA A 344 20.91 -1.27 19.73
CA ALA A 344 20.11 -1.83 20.82
C ALA A 344 18.84 -2.50 20.23
N GLN A 345 17.63 -2.06 20.62
CA GLN A 345 16.38 -2.50 19.98
C GLN A 345 16.23 -2.01 18.53
N ARG A 346 16.98 -0.96 18.18
CA ARG A 346 17.10 -0.37 16.85
C ARG A 346 18.55 0.05 16.64
N LEU A 347 18.88 0.45 15.42
CA LEU A 347 20.15 1.09 15.10
C LEU A 347 19.98 2.61 15.18
N PHE A 348 20.55 3.23 16.21
CA PHE A 348 20.48 4.67 16.45
C PHE A 348 21.69 5.34 15.84
N VAL A 349 21.55 5.97 14.68
CA VAL A 349 22.63 6.67 13.98
C VAL A 349 22.71 8.11 14.48
N ALA A 350 23.87 8.53 14.98
CA ALA A 350 24.07 9.90 15.45
C ALA A 350 24.00 10.90 14.29
N LYS A 351 23.30 12.03 14.49
CA LYS A 351 23.16 13.09 13.47
C LYS A 351 24.40 13.98 13.36
N GLY A 352 25.24 14.01 14.39
CA GLY A 352 26.45 14.85 14.42
C GLY A 352 27.35 14.60 13.22
N GLY A 353 27.68 15.66 12.47
CA GLY A 353 28.54 15.58 11.28
C GLY A 353 27.87 15.08 10.00
N LEU A 354 26.56 14.78 10.02
CA LEU A 354 25.81 14.38 8.84
C LEU A 354 24.99 15.55 8.26
N ALA A 355 25.18 15.82 6.97
CA ALA A 355 24.35 16.76 6.25
C ALA A 355 22.90 16.24 6.11
N PRO A 356 21.92 17.14 5.94
CA PRO A 356 20.53 16.80 5.62
C PRO A 356 20.31 15.73 4.56
N THR A 357 21.10 15.80 3.48
CA THR A 357 21.04 14.87 2.36
C THR A 357 21.43 13.46 2.79
N HIS A 358 22.44 13.33 3.67
CA HIS A 358 22.89 12.07 4.22
C HIS A 358 21.82 11.47 5.13
N LEU A 359 21.21 12.28 6.00
CA LEU A 359 20.13 11.83 6.88
C LEU A 359 18.93 11.30 6.09
N ASN A 360 18.56 11.96 5.00
CA ASN A 360 17.49 11.49 4.11
C ASN A 360 17.85 10.17 3.42
N GLN A 361 19.10 10.00 2.98
CA GLN A 361 19.56 8.73 2.38
C GLN A 361 19.55 7.58 3.39
N ILE A 362 19.98 7.85 4.62
CA ILE A 362 19.94 6.89 5.74
C ILE A 362 18.48 6.50 6.07
N LYS A 363 17.57 7.47 6.17
CA LYS A 363 16.13 7.21 6.38
C LYS A 363 15.51 6.37 5.26
N ARG A 364 15.95 6.55 4.02
CA ARG A 364 15.45 5.79 2.85
C ARG A 364 15.79 4.29 2.91
N LEU A 365 16.81 3.88 3.67
CA LEU A 365 17.11 2.45 3.88
C LEU A 365 15.98 1.70 4.56
N ALA A 366 15.21 2.42 5.39
CA ALA A 366 14.04 1.90 6.09
C ALA A 366 12.74 2.38 5.44
N ALA A 367 12.75 2.71 4.14
CA ALA A 367 11.56 3.19 3.44
C ALA A 367 11.31 2.40 2.14
N PHE A 368 10.03 2.15 1.85
CA PHE A 368 9.60 1.48 0.62
C PHE A 368 8.24 1.98 0.16
N GLN A 369 7.90 1.73 -1.10
CA GLN A 369 6.63 2.18 -1.67
C GLN A 369 5.45 1.47 -1.02
N ASN A 370 4.39 2.22 -0.66
CA ASN A 370 3.17 1.63 -0.10
C ASN A 370 2.27 1.06 -1.22
N PRO A 371 2.17 -0.27 -1.39
CA PRO A 371 1.39 -0.86 -2.49
C PRO A 371 -0.11 -0.53 -2.39
N GLU A 372 -0.61 -0.28 -1.17
CA GLU A 372 -2.00 0.09 -0.94
C GLU A 372 -2.32 1.48 -1.52
N PHE A 373 -1.39 2.43 -1.44
CA PHE A 373 -1.56 3.76 -2.05
C PHE A 373 -1.78 3.64 -3.55
N TYR A 374 -0.89 2.93 -4.25
CA TYR A 374 -0.96 2.77 -5.71
C TYR A 374 -2.19 1.97 -6.13
N LYS A 375 -2.61 0.99 -5.33
CA LYS A 375 -3.86 0.25 -5.54
C LYS A 375 -5.09 1.13 -5.37
N LYS A 376 -5.14 1.99 -4.34
CA LYS A 376 -6.24 2.95 -4.16
C LYS A 376 -6.27 3.97 -5.28
N GLN A 377 -5.10 4.45 -5.70
CA GLN A 377 -4.94 5.36 -6.83
C GLN A 377 -5.47 4.74 -8.14
N SER A 378 -5.11 3.49 -8.46
CA SER A 378 -5.59 2.82 -9.68
C SER A 378 -7.09 2.53 -9.65
N LEU A 379 -7.65 2.25 -8.47
CA LEU A 379 -9.08 2.06 -8.24
C LEU A 379 -9.87 3.37 -8.07
N ARG A 380 -9.22 4.54 -8.18
CA ARG A 380 -9.84 5.87 -7.99
C ARG A 380 -10.49 6.06 -6.61
N LEU A 381 -9.97 5.34 -5.61
CA LEU A 381 -10.39 5.48 -4.21
C LEU A 381 -9.58 6.59 -3.55
N SER A 382 -10.13 7.19 -2.49
CA SER A 382 -9.43 8.25 -1.73
C SER A 382 -8.08 7.75 -1.22
N THR A 383 -7.03 8.56 -1.41
CA THR A 383 -5.67 8.28 -0.92
C THR A 383 -5.27 9.14 0.29
N ALA A 384 -6.18 10.00 0.76
CA ALA A 384 -5.92 11.03 1.78
C ALA A 384 -5.39 10.52 3.13
N LEU A 385 -5.59 9.23 3.44
CA LEU A 385 -5.12 8.57 4.67
C LEU A 385 -4.10 7.45 4.41
N THR A 386 -3.67 7.27 3.16
CA THR A 386 -2.73 6.19 2.79
C THR A 386 -1.42 6.83 2.35
N PRO A 387 -0.33 6.69 3.11
CA PRO A 387 0.93 7.31 2.73
C PRO A 387 1.50 6.65 1.47
N ARG A 388 2.19 7.41 0.61
CA ARG A 388 2.81 6.92 -0.64
C ARG A 388 4.01 5.99 -0.39
N VAL A 389 4.71 6.25 0.70
CA VAL A 389 5.91 5.56 1.15
C VAL A 389 5.66 5.14 2.58
N VAL A 390 5.95 3.88 2.88
CA VAL A 390 6.03 3.38 4.25
C VAL A 390 7.45 3.64 4.72
N ALA A 391 7.60 4.43 5.79
CA ALA A 391 8.87 4.70 6.43
C ALA A 391 8.89 4.08 7.82
N CYS A 392 9.86 3.21 8.07
CA CYS A 392 10.11 2.54 9.35
C CYS A 392 11.26 3.21 10.13
N ALA A 393 11.86 4.28 9.59
CA ALA A 393 12.80 5.12 10.31
C ALA A 393 12.06 6.13 11.19
N GLU A 394 12.60 6.40 12.38
CA GLU A 394 12.13 7.44 13.28
C GLU A 394 13.20 8.53 13.44
N ASP A 395 12.75 9.79 13.38
CA ASP A 395 13.63 10.95 13.49
C ASP A 395 13.61 11.48 14.92
N LEU A 396 14.67 11.22 15.69
CA LEU A 396 14.82 11.68 17.08
C LEU A 396 15.65 12.97 17.11
N LEU A 397 15.72 13.67 18.24
CA LEU A 397 16.43 14.94 18.33
C LEU A 397 17.89 14.85 17.84
N GLU A 398 18.65 13.92 18.39
CA GLU A 398 20.10 13.75 18.10
C GLU A 398 20.41 12.52 17.24
N HIS A 399 19.43 11.65 17.00
CA HIS A 399 19.62 10.35 16.35
C HIS A 399 18.58 10.11 15.25
N VAL A 400 18.93 9.29 14.26
CA VAL A 400 17.96 8.64 13.36
C VAL A 400 17.89 7.17 13.78
N ALA A 401 16.71 6.72 14.19
CA ALA A 401 16.50 5.32 14.57
C ALA A 401 16.06 4.51 13.35
N LEU A 402 16.87 3.52 12.97
CA LEU A 402 16.58 2.57 11.91
C LEU A 402 16.22 1.19 12.48
N PRO A 403 15.38 0.40 11.79
CA PRO A 403 15.28 -1.03 12.06
C PRO A 403 16.66 -1.70 11.98
N ARG A 404 16.92 -2.64 12.90
CA ARG A 404 18.25 -3.25 13.05
C ARG A 404 18.73 -4.02 11.81
N GLY A 405 17.81 -4.54 11.00
CA GLY A 405 18.12 -5.23 9.74
C GLY A 405 18.74 -4.32 8.69
N CYS A 406 18.58 -3.00 8.79
CA CYS A 406 19.19 -2.03 7.88
C CYS A 406 20.71 -1.83 8.12
N ARG A 407 21.28 -2.42 9.19
CA ARG A 407 22.70 -2.24 9.56
C ARG A 407 23.65 -2.61 8.43
N THR A 408 23.49 -3.81 7.85
CA THR A 408 24.40 -4.30 6.80
C THR A 408 24.40 -3.39 5.57
N GLU A 409 23.22 -2.89 5.19
CA GLU A 409 23.07 -1.98 4.05
C GLU A 409 23.70 -0.60 4.35
N LEU A 410 23.52 -0.08 5.57
CA LEU A 410 24.16 1.17 6.00
C LEU A 410 25.69 1.04 5.99
N GLU A 411 26.24 -0.04 6.56
CA GLU A 411 27.67 -0.30 6.56
C GLU A 411 28.26 -0.41 5.16
N GLN A 412 27.52 -1.02 4.22
CA GLN A 412 27.93 -1.11 2.82
C GLN A 412 27.95 0.27 2.16
N ILE A 413 26.86 1.03 2.30
CA ILE A 413 26.70 2.35 1.68
C ILE A 413 27.73 3.37 2.20
N LEU A 414 28.05 3.32 3.50
CA LEU A 414 29.12 4.15 4.07
C LEU A 414 30.50 3.75 3.53
N ARG A 415 30.80 2.44 3.47
CA ARG A 415 32.07 1.93 2.94
C ARG A 415 32.30 2.31 1.48
N GLU A 416 31.27 2.23 0.65
CA GLU A 416 31.31 2.64 -0.77
C GLU A 416 31.70 4.12 -0.95
N HIS A 417 31.56 4.94 0.10
CA HIS A 417 31.87 6.38 0.08
C HIS A 417 33.02 6.74 1.04
N GLY A 418 33.83 5.76 1.45
CA GLY A 418 35.03 6.00 2.27
C GLY A 418 34.75 6.36 3.74
N SER A 419 33.55 6.10 4.24
CA SER A 419 33.16 6.29 5.64
C SER A 419 33.06 4.95 6.37
N THR A 420 33.39 4.93 7.66
CA THR A 420 33.25 3.76 8.53
C THR A 420 32.10 3.93 9.52
N LEU A 421 31.35 2.87 9.80
CA LEU A 421 30.33 2.85 10.85
C LEU A 421 30.94 2.35 12.16
N LEU A 422 30.98 3.19 13.19
CA LEU A 422 31.39 2.82 14.54
C LEU A 422 30.14 2.48 15.36
N VAL A 423 29.98 1.21 15.72
CA VAL A 423 28.80 0.71 16.43
C VAL A 423 29.13 0.39 17.88
N GLU A 424 28.48 1.07 18.81
CA GLU A 424 28.41 0.67 20.22
C GLU A 424 27.27 -0.34 20.39
N ASP A 425 27.58 -1.56 20.79
CA ASP A 425 26.58 -2.62 20.96
C ASP A 425 26.02 -2.63 22.40
N GLN A 426 24.77 -2.21 22.54
CA GLN A 426 24.01 -2.20 23.79
C GLN A 426 22.83 -3.20 23.75
N ARG A 427 22.89 -4.22 22.89
CA ARG A 427 21.90 -5.29 22.86
C ARG A 427 21.96 -6.13 24.14
N CYS A 428 20.81 -6.69 24.52
CA CYS A 428 20.69 -7.59 25.66
C CYS A 428 21.23 -8.97 25.30
N GLU A 429 22.22 -9.46 26.04
CA GLU A 429 22.73 -10.84 25.98
C GLU A 429 21.80 -11.85 26.66
N GLY A 430 20.88 -11.38 27.50
CA GLY A 430 20.03 -12.21 28.34
C GLY A 430 20.79 -12.95 29.44
N LYS A 431 20.10 -13.90 30.08
CA LYS A 431 20.67 -14.77 31.11
C LYS A 431 21.18 -16.08 30.48
N PRO A 432 22.24 -16.72 30.98
CA PRO A 432 22.62 -18.06 30.55
C PRO A 432 21.48 -19.06 30.79
N LEU A 433 21.14 -19.87 29.78
CA LEU A 433 20.10 -20.90 29.88
C LEU A 433 20.74 -22.28 29.68
N ASP A 434 20.75 -23.09 30.73
CA ASP A 434 21.31 -24.45 30.71
C ASP A 434 20.26 -25.46 30.24
N VAL A 435 20.21 -25.68 28.93
CA VAL A 435 19.31 -26.66 28.28
C VAL A 435 20.03 -27.35 27.12
N ALA A 436 19.80 -28.65 26.97
CA ALA A 436 20.32 -29.44 25.86
C ALA A 436 19.18 -29.83 24.91
N PHE A 437 19.50 -29.99 23.62
CA PHE A 437 18.53 -30.48 22.64
C PHE A 437 18.58 -32.02 22.59
N GLU A 438 17.48 -32.68 22.95
CA GLU A 438 17.38 -34.14 23.05
C GLU A 438 16.95 -34.81 21.73
N GLY A 439 16.70 -34.04 20.67
CA GLY A 439 16.30 -34.54 19.36
C GLY A 439 17.45 -34.81 18.38
N ARG A 440 17.12 -35.40 17.22
CA ARG A 440 18.05 -35.50 16.07
C ARG A 440 17.54 -34.67 14.89
N LEU A 441 18.34 -33.70 14.47
CA LEU A 441 18.03 -32.90 13.27
C LEU A 441 18.28 -33.71 11.99
N THR A 442 17.33 -33.62 11.05
CA THR A 442 17.51 -34.06 9.66
C THR A 442 18.62 -33.25 8.96
N ALA A 443 19.12 -33.75 7.82
CA ALA A 443 20.17 -33.05 7.06
C ALA A 443 19.77 -31.63 6.65
N VAL A 444 18.51 -31.42 6.22
CA VAL A 444 18.00 -30.10 5.84
C VAL A 444 17.89 -29.17 7.05
N GLN A 445 17.33 -29.66 8.16
CA GLN A 445 17.24 -28.90 9.41
C GLN A 445 18.62 -28.49 9.93
N ARG A 446 19.62 -29.38 9.82
CA ARG A 446 21.01 -29.09 10.22
C ARG A 446 21.65 -27.99 9.37
N LYS A 447 21.42 -28.00 8.05
CA LYS A 447 21.88 -26.91 7.17
C LYS A 447 21.22 -25.58 7.54
N ALA A 448 19.90 -25.59 7.75
CA ALA A 448 19.16 -24.40 8.17
C ALA A 448 19.65 -23.83 9.51
N ALA A 449 19.82 -24.69 10.52
CA ALA A 449 20.30 -24.29 11.83
C ALA A 449 21.71 -23.68 11.77
N ARG A 450 22.64 -24.28 11.02
CA ARG A 450 24.00 -23.72 10.84
C ARG A 450 23.99 -22.35 10.17
N ALA A 451 23.13 -22.15 9.16
CA ALA A 451 23.01 -20.87 8.48
C ALA A 451 22.50 -19.77 9.44
N LEU A 452 21.52 -20.08 10.28
CA LEU A 452 20.96 -19.16 11.27
C LEU A 452 21.93 -18.89 12.44
N LEU A 453 22.67 -19.88 12.92
CA LEU A 453 23.62 -19.71 14.03
C LEU A 453 24.84 -18.83 13.70
N ARG A 454 25.16 -18.64 12.42
CA ARG A 454 26.25 -17.75 11.99
C ARG A 454 25.91 -16.27 12.13
N GLU A 455 24.63 -15.95 12.22
CA GLU A 455 24.12 -14.58 12.18
C GLU A 455 23.37 -14.26 13.46
N ASP A 456 23.49 -13.02 13.95
CA ASP A 456 22.73 -12.60 15.13
C ASP A 456 21.23 -12.51 14.83
N ILE A 457 20.88 -12.09 13.61
CA ILE A 457 19.50 -11.90 13.16
C ILE A 457 19.27 -12.56 11.80
N GLY A 458 18.07 -13.12 11.60
CA GLY A 458 17.70 -13.66 10.31
C GLY A 458 16.32 -14.30 10.23
N VAL A 459 15.88 -14.55 8.99
CA VAL A 459 14.61 -15.24 8.71
C VAL A 459 14.87 -16.63 8.12
N LEU A 460 14.16 -17.63 8.66
CA LEU A 460 14.01 -18.96 8.09
C LEU A 460 12.70 -19.04 7.31
N VAL A 461 12.81 -19.33 6.01
CA VAL A 461 11.67 -19.65 5.17
C VAL A 461 11.58 -21.16 5.01
N ALA A 462 10.57 -21.77 5.62
CA ALA A 462 10.38 -23.21 5.57
C ALA A 462 8.89 -23.58 5.50
N PRO A 463 8.47 -24.38 4.48
CA PRO A 463 7.12 -24.88 4.39
C PRO A 463 6.64 -25.62 5.65
N PRO A 464 5.32 -25.78 5.85
CA PRO A 464 4.79 -26.66 6.89
C PRO A 464 5.34 -28.09 6.75
N GLY A 465 5.54 -28.77 7.87
CA GLY A 465 6.09 -30.15 7.90
C GLY A 465 7.62 -30.25 7.88
N VAL A 466 8.38 -29.18 7.61
CA VAL A 466 9.85 -29.18 7.73
C VAL A 466 10.32 -29.31 9.19
N GLY A 467 9.47 -28.90 10.15
CA GLY A 467 9.85 -28.79 11.57
C GLY A 467 10.48 -27.45 11.92
N LYS A 468 9.85 -26.33 11.54
CA LYS A 468 10.27 -24.96 11.93
C LYS A 468 10.48 -24.84 13.44
N THR A 469 9.51 -25.34 14.22
CA THR A 469 9.57 -25.36 15.68
C THR A 469 10.77 -26.16 16.20
N VAL A 470 11.06 -27.32 15.60
CA VAL A 470 12.25 -28.13 15.97
C VAL A 470 13.55 -27.38 15.73
N ILE A 471 13.67 -26.68 14.59
CA ILE A 471 14.84 -25.83 14.31
C ILE A 471 14.92 -24.70 15.34
N GLY A 472 13.81 -24.01 15.63
CA GLY A 472 13.76 -22.97 16.65
C GLY A 472 14.17 -23.48 18.04
N THR A 473 13.67 -24.63 18.48
CA THR A 473 14.07 -25.27 19.74
C THR A 473 15.55 -25.61 19.77
N TYR A 474 16.11 -26.11 18.66
CA TYR A 474 17.55 -26.33 18.55
C TYR A 474 18.36 -25.03 18.66
N LEU A 475 17.89 -23.92 18.06
CA LEU A 475 18.55 -22.62 18.19
C LEU A 475 18.55 -22.12 19.64
N ILE A 476 17.48 -22.36 20.40
CA ILE A 476 17.40 -22.03 21.83
C ILE A 476 18.52 -22.74 22.61
N ALA A 477 18.63 -24.06 22.44
CA ALA A 477 19.67 -24.85 23.10
C ALA A 477 21.08 -24.43 22.67
N ALA A 478 21.29 -24.22 21.37
CA ALA A 478 22.61 -23.86 20.82
C ALA A 478 23.07 -22.44 21.19
N ARG A 479 22.14 -21.48 21.37
CA ARG A 479 22.47 -20.13 21.84
C ARG A 479 22.63 -20.07 23.36
N SER A 480 21.96 -20.95 24.11
CA SER A 480 22.02 -21.06 25.57
C SER A 480 21.79 -19.71 26.28
N ARG A 481 20.85 -18.90 25.77
CA ARG A 481 20.43 -17.61 26.33
C ARG A 481 18.96 -17.64 26.70
N SER A 482 18.56 -16.76 27.63
CA SER A 482 17.16 -16.56 27.95
C SER A 482 16.39 -16.21 26.67
N THR A 483 15.32 -16.97 26.41
CA THR A 483 14.60 -16.92 25.15
C THR A 483 13.13 -16.60 25.35
N LEU A 484 12.62 -15.65 24.56
CA LEU A 484 11.20 -15.39 24.39
C LEU A 484 10.73 -15.84 23.01
N VAL A 485 9.77 -16.76 22.98
CA VAL A 485 9.10 -17.18 21.75
C VAL A 485 7.80 -16.40 21.59
N LEU A 486 7.69 -15.65 20.50
CA LEU A 486 6.55 -14.83 20.15
C LEU A 486 5.65 -15.56 19.14
N VAL A 487 4.38 -15.70 19.48
CA VAL A 487 3.34 -16.30 18.64
C VAL A 487 2.12 -15.38 18.55
N HIS A 488 1.22 -15.64 17.60
CA HIS A 488 0.04 -14.78 17.37
C HIS A 488 -1.30 -15.46 17.73
N ARG A 489 -1.29 -16.74 18.10
CA ARG A 489 -2.50 -17.51 18.46
C ARG A 489 -2.22 -18.50 19.57
N GLN A 490 -3.27 -18.80 20.34
CA GLN A 490 -3.20 -19.75 21.46
C GLN A 490 -2.79 -21.18 21.05
N PRO A 491 -3.31 -21.80 19.97
CA PRO A 491 -2.88 -23.14 19.60
C PRO A 491 -1.38 -23.24 19.27
N LEU A 492 -0.79 -22.18 18.69
CA LEU A 492 0.65 -22.12 18.44
C LEU A 492 1.42 -22.01 19.75
N LEU A 493 0.92 -21.22 20.71
CA LEU A 493 1.50 -21.13 22.04
C LEU A 493 1.57 -22.52 22.70
N ASP A 494 0.45 -23.23 22.72
CA ASP A 494 0.36 -24.56 23.34
C ASP A 494 1.28 -25.56 22.62
N GLN A 495 1.34 -25.50 21.28
CA GLN A 495 2.25 -26.30 20.47
C GLN A 495 3.73 -26.04 20.82
N TRP A 496 4.12 -24.77 20.96
CA TRP A 496 5.49 -24.41 21.34
C TRP A 496 5.85 -24.92 22.73
N ILE A 497 4.97 -24.78 23.72
CA ILE A 497 5.21 -25.32 25.07
C ILE A 497 5.42 -26.85 25.03
N ALA A 498 4.58 -27.58 24.31
CA ALA A 498 4.71 -29.03 24.17
C ALA A 498 6.03 -29.43 23.49
N GLN A 499 6.43 -28.72 22.43
CA GLN A 499 7.66 -29.01 21.69
C GLN A 499 8.92 -28.66 22.48
N LEU A 500 8.93 -27.53 23.19
CA LEU A 500 10.02 -27.14 24.08
C LEU A 500 10.17 -28.15 25.23
N SER A 501 9.05 -28.56 25.84
CA SER A 501 9.05 -29.58 26.89
C SER A 501 9.64 -30.90 26.40
N MET A 502 9.23 -31.36 25.21
CA MET A 502 9.68 -32.63 24.64
C MET A 502 11.14 -32.61 24.17
N PHE A 503 11.59 -31.55 23.51
CA PHE A 503 12.92 -31.51 22.89
C PHE A 503 14.02 -30.94 23.79
N LEU A 504 13.67 -30.31 24.92
CA LEU A 504 14.62 -29.77 25.89
C LEU A 504 14.57 -30.49 27.25
N GLY A 505 13.78 -31.56 27.39
CA GLY A 505 13.63 -32.30 28.65
C GLY A 505 13.00 -31.49 29.79
N LEU A 506 12.30 -30.40 29.47
CA LEU A 506 11.74 -29.49 30.49
C LEU A 506 10.32 -29.88 30.88
N ARG A 507 9.97 -29.73 32.16
CA ARG A 507 8.57 -29.82 32.60
C ARG A 507 7.78 -28.64 32.01
N PRO A 508 6.53 -28.80 31.54
CA PRO A 508 5.75 -27.70 30.98
C PRO A 508 5.60 -26.48 31.91
N LYS A 509 5.57 -26.70 33.23
CA LYS A 509 5.50 -25.63 34.24
C LYS A 509 6.81 -24.83 34.41
N ALA A 510 7.93 -25.33 33.90
CA ALA A 510 9.21 -24.62 33.90
C ALA A 510 9.33 -23.64 32.72
N ILE A 511 8.40 -23.68 31.76
CA ILE A 511 8.32 -22.78 30.61
C ILE A 511 7.28 -21.71 30.95
N GLY A 512 7.65 -20.43 30.93
CA GLY A 512 6.72 -19.36 31.24
C GLY A 512 5.72 -19.12 30.12
N GLN A 513 4.55 -18.60 30.50
CA GLN A 513 3.42 -18.41 29.59
C GLN A 513 2.84 -17.02 29.76
N VAL A 514 2.79 -16.26 28.66
CA VAL A 514 2.14 -14.94 28.60
C VAL A 514 1.07 -14.91 27.51
N GLY A 515 -0.19 -14.78 27.92
CA GLY A 515 -1.37 -14.84 27.07
C GLY A 515 -2.29 -16.00 27.42
N ALA A 516 -3.42 -16.08 26.70
CA ALA A 516 -4.45 -17.10 26.87
C ALA A 516 -5.04 -17.11 28.29
N GLY A 517 -5.17 -15.93 28.88
CA GLY A 517 -5.66 -15.73 30.25
C GLY A 517 -4.61 -15.94 31.33
N LYS A 518 -3.34 -16.21 30.99
CA LYS A 518 -2.24 -16.35 31.94
C LYS A 518 -1.19 -15.26 31.72
N HIS A 519 -0.55 -14.85 32.81
CA HIS A 519 0.64 -13.99 32.78
C HIS A 519 1.58 -14.49 33.87
N ALA A 520 2.40 -15.48 33.52
CA ALA A 520 3.36 -16.12 34.40
C ALA A 520 4.69 -16.32 33.65
N PRO A 521 5.40 -15.23 33.31
CA PRO A 521 6.73 -15.33 32.72
C PRO A 521 7.75 -15.83 33.75
N THR A 522 8.73 -16.61 33.30
CA THR A 522 9.89 -17.02 34.12
C THR A 522 11.09 -16.10 33.92
N GLY A 523 11.16 -15.40 32.78
CA GLY A 523 12.33 -14.62 32.37
C GLY A 523 13.52 -15.47 31.88
N TRP A 524 13.34 -16.79 31.73
CA TRP A 524 14.37 -17.72 31.24
C TRP A 524 13.97 -18.30 29.89
N LEU A 525 12.87 -19.03 29.82
CA LEU A 525 12.33 -19.59 28.59
C LEU A 525 10.81 -19.43 28.60
N ASP A 526 10.32 -18.47 27.83
CA ASP A 526 8.91 -18.08 27.87
C ASP A 526 8.30 -18.11 26.48
N VAL A 527 7.01 -18.46 26.41
CA VAL A 527 6.19 -18.38 25.20
C VAL A 527 5.09 -17.34 25.41
N ALA A 528 5.06 -16.33 24.55
CA ALA A 528 4.14 -15.21 24.67
C ALA A 528 3.32 -14.99 23.39
N MET A 529 2.03 -14.73 23.56
CA MET A 529 1.22 -14.15 22.49
C MET A 529 1.54 -12.66 22.35
N ILE A 530 1.91 -12.24 21.14
CA ILE A 530 2.31 -10.85 20.83
C ILE A 530 1.24 -9.84 21.29
N GLN A 531 -0.03 -10.16 21.08
CA GLN A 531 -1.15 -9.30 21.48
C GLN A 531 -1.26 -9.10 23.00
N SER A 532 -0.80 -10.08 23.78
CA SER A 532 -0.85 -10.03 25.26
C SER A 532 0.28 -9.20 25.86
N LEU A 533 1.29 -8.85 25.06
CA LEU A 533 2.42 -7.99 25.41
C LEU A 533 2.12 -6.50 25.20
N VAL A 534 0.93 -6.15 24.69
CA VAL A 534 0.50 -4.75 24.53
C VAL A 534 -0.70 -4.50 25.43
N ARG A 535 -0.56 -3.62 26.43
CA ARG A 535 -1.64 -3.22 27.34
C ARG A 535 -1.78 -1.70 27.38
N SER A 536 -3.01 -1.21 27.19
CA SER A 536 -3.32 0.24 27.16
C SER A 536 -2.39 1.03 26.22
N GLY A 537 -2.04 0.43 25.08
CA GLY A 537 -1.11 1.03 24.14
C GLY A 537 0.30 1.21 24.67
N ARG A 538 0.80 0.35 25.56
CA ARG A 538 2.22 0.23 25.97
C ARG A 538 2.69 -1.21 25.83
N VAL A 539 3.95 -1.40 25.45
CA VAL A 539 4.58 -2.72 25.35
C VAL A 539 5.10 -3.12 26.74
N ASP A 540 4.96 -4.39 27.10
CA ASP A 540 5.46 -4.96 28.36
C ASP A 540 7.00 -4.97 28.36
N ASP A 541 7.63 -4.35 29.37
CA ASP A 541 9.10 -4.25 29.52
C ASP A 541 9.80 -5.62 29.53
N LEU A 542 9.03 -6.69 29.83
CA LEU A 542 9.46 -8.08 29.72
C LEU A 542 10.23 -8.36 28.42
N VAL A 543 9.79 -7.80 27.27
CA VAL A 543 10.38 -8.08 25.95
C VAL A 543 11.84 -7.61 25.81
N ALA A 544 12.29 -6.68 26.66
CA ALA A 544 13.63 -6.12 26.62
C ALA A 544 14.66 -6.95 27.42
N THR A 545 14.23 -7.98 28.14
CA THR A 545 15.07 -8.73 29.11
C THR A 545 15.71 -10.02 28.57
N TYR A 546 15.34 -10.43 27.36
CA TYR A 546 15.79 -11.69 26.76
C TYR A 546 17.01 -11.50 25.86
N GLY A 547 17.87 -12.52 25.83
CA GLY A 547 19.03 -12.58 24.94
C GLY A 547 18.68 -13.08 23.53
N HIS A 548 17.60 -13.84 23.43
CA HIS A 548 17.13 -14.43 22.19
C HIS A 548 15.61 -14.27 22.05
N VAL A 549 15.15 -13.83 20.88
CA VAL A 549 13.72 -13.78 20.53
C VAL A 549 13.48 -14.57 19.26
N ILE A 550 12.48 -15.45 19.29
CA ILE A 550 12.00 -16.18 18.12
C ILE A 550 10.60 -15.70 17.80
N VAL A 551 10.36 -15.29 16.56
CA VAL A 551 9.02 -14.88 16.09
C VAL A 551 8.48 -15.93 15.14
N ASP A 552 7.48 -16.68 15.60
CA ASP A 552 6.79 -17.67 14.78
C ASP A 552 5.72 -17.02 13.91
N GLU A 553 5.60 -17.49 12.68
CA GLU A 553 4.83 -16.87 11.62
C GLU A 553 5.11 -15.37 11.47
N CYS A 554 6.40 -15.04 11.35
CA CYS A 554 6.90 -13.66 11.28
C CYS A 554 6.36 -12.84 10.08
N HIS A 555 5.65 -13.47 9.15
CA HIS A 555 4.92 -12.78 8.09
C HIS A 555 3.82 -11.83 8.61
N HIS A 556 3.43 -11.95 9.89
CA HIS A 556 2.52 -11.01 10.54
C HIS A 556 3.17 -9.71 11.03
N ILE A 557 4.51 -9.65 11.15
CA ILE A 557 5.25 -8.50 11.71
C ILE A 557 4.85 -7.14 11.12
N PRO A 558 4.63 -6.98 9.80
CA PRO A 558 4.26 -5.69 9.22
C PRO A 558 2.93 -5.09 9.74
N ALA A 559 2.17 -5.79 10.58
CA ALA A 559 1.06 -5.19 11.32
C ALA A 559 1.60 -4.24 12.41
N ALA A 560 1.02 -3.04 12.52
CA ALA A 560 1.50 -2.00 13.45
C ALA A 560 1.68 -2.46 14.91
N SER A 561 0.78 -3.32 15.41
CA SER A 561 0.88 -3.84 16.78
C SER A 561 2.06 -4.80 16.96
N PHE A 562 2.45 -5.54 15.92
CA PHE A 562 3.56 -6.49 15.97
C PHE A 562 4.89 -5.76 15.81
N GLU A 563 4.96 -4.85 14.84
CA GLU A 563 6.13 -3.98 14.64
C GLU A 563 6.45 -3.20 15.92
N ARG A 564 5.43 -2.71 16.62
CA ARG A 564 5.61 -2.02 17.89
C ARG A 564 6.28 -2.88 18.97
N VAL A 565 5.87 -4.15 19.11
CA VAL A 565 6.49 -5.07 20.09
C VAL A 565 7.94 -5.36 19.71
N LEU A 566 8.20 -5.66 18.43
CA LEU A 566 9.55 -5.93 17.92
C LEU A 566 10.47 -4.72 18.04
N GLY A 567 9.92 -3.52 17.89
CA GLY A 567 10.62 -2.26 18.05
C GLY A 567 11.18 -2.03 19.45
N GLU A 568 10.71 -2.75 20.47
CA GLU A 568 11.17 -2.67 21.87
C GLU A 568 12.06 -3.87 22.30
N VAL A 569 12.21 -4.89 21.45
CA VAL A 569 13.02 -6.08 21.76
C VAL A 569 14.50 -5.73 21.76
N LYS A 570 15.19 -5.77 22.90
CA LYS A 570 16.64 -5.50 22.95
C LYS A 570 17.54 -6.71 22.68
N ALA A 571 16.97 -7.89 22.47
CA ALA A 571 17.71 -9.13 22.31
C ALA A 571 18.80 -9.07 21.24
N ARG A 572 19.98 -9.62 21.56
CA ARG A 572 21.07 -9.82 20.61
C ARG A 572 20.65 -10.71 19.45
N PHE A 573 20.02 -11.83 19.77
CA PHE A 573 19.59 -12.81 18.79
C PHE A 573 18.10 -12.65 18.46
N VAL A 574 17.75 -12.50 17.19
CA VAL A 574 16.34 -12.40 16.75
C VAL A 574 16.11 -13.23 15.50
N THR A 575 15.25 -14.25 15.61
CA THR A 575 14.98 -15.20 14.52
C THR A 575 13.52 -15.14 14.09
N GLY A 576 13.26 -14.95 12.80
CA GLY A 576 11.93 -15.12 12.20
C GLY A 576 11.73 -16.51 11.63
N LEU A 577 10.58 -17.13 11.90
CA LEU A 577 10.18 -18.39 11.29
C LEU A 577 8.92 -18.16 10.46
N THR A 578 8.94 -18.51 9.18
CA THR A 578 7.73 -18.41 8.34
C THR A 578 7.72 -19.43 7.20
N ALA A 579 6.53 -19.80 6.73
CA ALA A 579 6.37 -20.51 5.46
C ALA A 579 6.37 -19.58 4.25
N THR A 580 5.99 -18.31 4.42
CA THR A 580 5.72 -17.39 3.31
C THR A 580 6.25 -16.00 3.63
N PRO A 581 7.44 -15.62 3.14
CA PRO A 581 8.01 -14.30 3.40
C PRO A 581 7.20 -13.18 2.72
N HIS A 582 6.55 -13.46 1.59
CA HIS A 582 5.77 -12.47 0.85
C HIS A 582 4.34 -12.35 1.38
N ARG A 583 3.86 -11.11 1.52
CA ARG A 583 2.48 -10.78 1.93
C ARG A 583 1.64 -10.27 0.77
N ARG A 584 0.31 -10.40 0.88
CA ARG A 584 -0.67 -9.89 -0.10
C ARG A 584 -0.71 -8.36 -0.18
N ASP A 585 -0.45 -7.66 0.92
CA ASP A 585 -0.40 -6.20 0.98
C ASP A 585 0.96 -5.63 0.52
N GLY A 586 1.94 -6.49 0.26
CA GLY A 586 3.29 -6.12 -0.14
C GLY A 586 4.13 -5.46 0.95
N LEU A 587 3.68 -5.43 2.21
CA LEU A 587 4.43 -4.85 3.35
C LEU A 587 5.56 -5.77 3.88
N HIS A 588 5.84 -6.87 3.21
CA HIS A 588 6.90 -7.81 3.57
C HIS A 588 8.32 -7.24 3.75
N PRO A 589 8.75 -6.11 3.14
CA PRO A 589 10.08 -5.54 3.43
C PRO A 589 10.29 -5.23 4.92
N ILE A 590 9.23 -4.93 5.68
CA ILE A 590 9.32 -4.69 7.12
C ILE A 590 9.85 -5.93 7.87
N ILE A 591 9.59 -7.15 7.37
CA ILE A 591 10.11 -8.38 7.98
C ILE A 591 11.64 -8.36 7.96
N GLU A 592 12.23 -8.08 6.80
CA GLU A 592 13.69 -8.05 6.63
C GLU A 592 14.31 -6.84 7.34
N MET A 593 13.63 -5.69 7.36
CA MET A 593 14.07 -4.53 8.12
C MET A 593 14.14 -4.81 9.63
N GLN A 594 13.19 -5.56 10.20
CA GLN A 594 13.15 -5.85 11.63
C GLN A 594 13.99 -7.08 12.02
N LEU A 595 14.00 -8.13 11.19
CA LEU A 595 14.60 -9.43 11.52
C LEU A 595 15.89 -9.74 10.73
N GLY A 596 16.28 -8.91 9.78
CA GLY A 596 17.37 -9.20 8.85
C GLY A 596 16.94 -10.07 7.67
N SER A 597 17.88 -10.32 6.76
CA SER A 597 17.62 -11.04 5.50
C SER A 597 17.24 -12.52 5.72
N VAL A 598 16.66 -13.13 4.67
CA VAL A 598 16.41 -14.57 4.65
C VAL A 598 17.74 -15.32 4.63
N ARG A 599 18.05 -16.04 5.71
CA ARG A 599 19.32 -16.77 5.86
C ARG A 599 19.27 -18.18 5.30
N PHE A 600 18.07 -18.74 5.24
CA PHE A 600 17.84 -20.05 4.66
C PHE A 600 16.41 -20.17 4.15
N ALA A 601 16.24 -20.64 2.92
CA ALA A 601 14.95 -20.96 2.33
C ALA A 601 14.94 -22.43 1.91
N VAL A 602 13.97 -23.19 2.44
CA VAL A 602 13.75 -24.58 2.03
C VAL A 602 12.91 -24.57 0.76
N ASP A 603 13.45 -25.14 -0.31
CA ASP A 603 12.70 -25.37 -1.53
C ASP A 603 11.62 -26.45 -1.30
N ALA A 604 10.35 -26.05 -1.44
CA ALA A 604 9.20 -26.92 -1.24
C ALA A 604 9.16 -28.08 -2.25
N ARG A 605 9.67 -27.89 -3.47
CA ARG A 605 9.57 -28.85 -4.57
C ARG A 605 10.51 -30.04 -4.36
N SER A 606 11.77 -29.77 -4.07
CA SER A 606 12.76 -30.81 -3.73
C SER A 606 12.37 -31.59 -2.47
N GLN A 607 11.66 -30.96 -1.52
CA GLN A 607 11.17 -31.66 -0.34
C GLN A 607 9.92 -32.51 -0.64
N ALA A 608 8.97 -32.03 -1.45
CA ALA A 608 7.80 -32.80 -1.85
C ALA A 608 8.19 -34.08 -2.60
N ALA A 609 9.21 -34.02 -3.45
CA ALA A 609 9.75 -35.18 -4.18
C ALA A 609 10.39 -36.25 -3.27
N ARG A 610 10.79 -35.89 -2.05
CA ARG A 610 11.44 -36.80 -1.08
C ARG A 610 10.47 -37.40 -0.05
N ARG A 611 9.18 -37.08 -0.14
CA ARG A 611 8.17 -37.58 0.81
C ARG A 611 7.68 -38.97 0.41
N PRO A 612 7.30 -39.81 1.39
CA PRO A 612 6.89 -41.19 1.13
C PRO A 612 5.45 -41.32 0.61
N PHE A 613 4.77 -40.22 0.26
CA PHE A 613 3.38 -40.23 -0.20
C PHE A 613 3.17 -39.38 -1.45
N GLU A 614 2.24 -39.82 -2.29
CA GLU A 614 1.89 -39.15 -3.56
C GLU A 614 1.02 -37.90 -3.32
N HIS A 615 1.15 -36.89 -4.20
CA HIS A 615 0.36 -35.67 -4.15
C HIS A 615 -0.58 -35.64 -5.36
N ARG A 616 -1.91 -35.64 -5.12
CA ARG A 616 -2.92 -35.67 -6.17
C ARG A 616 -3.87 -34.48 -6.09
N LEU A 617 -3.94 -33.70 -7.17
CA LEU A 617 -4.95 -32.67 -7.36
C LEU A 617 -6.14 -33.24 -8.13
N ILE A 618 -7.34 -33.07 -7.60
CA ILE A 618 -8.61 -33.48 -8.21
C ILE A 618 -9.42 -32.20 -8.49
N ILE A 619 -9.63 -31.92 -9.77
CA ILE A 619 -10.39 -30.76 -10.22
C ILE A 619 -11.85 -31.19 -10.40
N ARG A 620 -12.78 -30.50 -9.73
CA ARG A 620 -14.22 -30.73 -9.83
C ARG A 620 -14.88 -29.52 -10.49
N GLU A 621 -15.24 -29.65 -11.76
CA GLU A 621 -15.97 -28.58 -12.47
C GLU A 621 -17.42 -28.52 -12.00
N THR A 622 -17.90 -27.31 -11.70
CA THR A 622 -19.27 -27.07 -11.25
C THR A 622 -20.08 -26.45 -12.39
N ALA A 623 -21.41 -26.59 -12.35
CA ALA A 623 -22.32 -25.91 -13.28
C ALA A 623 -22.67 -24.48 -12.83
N PHE A 624 -22.01 -23.95 -11.79
CA PHE A 624 -22.34 -22.66 -11.20
C PHE A 624 -22.06 -21.52 -12.21
N GLY A 625 -23.10 -20.72 -12.50
CA GLY A 625 -23.04 -19.59 -13.43
C GLY A 625 -23.34 -19.93 -14.89
N ARG A 626 -23.59 -21.20 -15.24
CA ARG A 626 -23.89 -21.64 -16.61
C ARG A 626 -25.20 -21.07 -17.15
N ASP A 627 -26.26 -21.15 -16.35
CA ASP A 627 -27.62 -20.79 -16.77
C ASP A 627 -28.14 -19.49 -16.14
N ARG A 628 -27.27 -18.72 -15.47
CA ARG A 628 -27.66 -17.53 -14.73
C ARG A 628 -26.63 -16.42 -14.87
N ALA A 629 -27.10 -15.20 -15.17
CA ALA A 629 -26.28 -14.00 -15.07
C ALA A 629 -25.96 -13.72 -13.60
N VAL A 630 -24.73 -14.04 -13.18
CA VAL A 630 -24.23 -13.76 -11.82
C VAL A 630 -23.61 -12.36 -11.79
N SER A 631 -23.97 -11.55 -10.81
CA SER A 631 -23.36 -10.21 -10.64
C SER A 631 -21.88 -10.36 -10.29
N VAL A 632 -21.01 -9.93 -11.21
CA VAL A 632 -19.54 -10.06 -11.10
C VAL A 632 -18.85 -8.85 -10.47
N ASP A 633 -19.62 -7.84 -10.05
CA ASP A 633 -19.05 -6.54 -9.63
C ASP A 633 -18.29 -6.64 -8.30
N ARG A 634 -18.65 -7.60 -7.43
CA ARG A 634 -18.05 -7.78 -6.09
C ARG A 634 -17.97 -9.25 -5.70
N ILE A 635 -16.90 -9.60 -4.97
CA ILE A 635 -16.63 -10.98 -4.56
C ILE A 635 -17.53 -11.46 -3.42
N GLN A 636 -18.02 -10.56 -2.55
CA GLN A 636 -18.82 -10.94 -1.37
C GLN A 636 -20.23 -11.45 -1.73
N PRO A 637 -20.99 -10.82 -2.64
CA PRO A 637 -22.25 -11.37 -3.15
C PRO A 637 -22.05 -12.72 -3.85
N LEU A 638 -21.02 -12.81 -4.69
CA LEU A 638 -20.66 -14.06 -5.37
C LEU A 638 -20.38 -15.22 -4.40
N TYR A 639 -19.67 -14.95 -3.29
CA TYR A 639 -19.46 -15.94 -2.24
C TYR A 639 -20.74 -16.33 -1.49
N ALA A 640 -21.71 -15.42 -1.37
CA ALA A 640 -23.01 -15.76 -0.79
C ALA A 640 -23.79 -16.69 -1.72
N GLU A 641 -23.81 -16.39 -3.03
CA GLU A 641 -24.47 -17.24 -4.03
C GLU A 641 -23.84 -18.64 -4.13
N LEU A 642 -22.50 -18.73 -4.15
CA LEU A 642 -21.77 -20.01 -4.12
C LEU A 642 -22.09 -20.86 -2.89
N ALA A 643 -22.31 -20.23 -1.74
CA ALA A 643 -22.60 -20.92 -0.49
C ALA A 643 -23.99 -21.58 -0.48
N THR A 644 -24.93 -20.98 -1.21
CA THR A 644 -26.33 -21.43 -1.27
C THR A 644 -26.64 -22.25 -2.52
N ASP A 645 -25.68 -22.47 -3.41
CA ASP A 645 -25.89 -23.27 -4.62
C ASP A 645 -26.06 -24.76 -4.29
N GLU A 646 -27.28 -25.27 -4.48
CA GLU A 646 -27.65 -26.63 -4.09
C GLU A 646 -26.93 -27.71 -4.89
N LEU A 647 -26.77 -27.51 -6.21
CA LEU A 647 -26.11 -28.49 -7.09
C LEU A 647 -24.63 -28.64 -6.74
N ARG A 648 -23.95 -27.52 -6.51
CA ARG A 648 -22.56 -27.48 -6.07
C ARG A 648 -22.38 -28.08 -4.69
N ASN A 649 -23.25 -27.75 -3.74
CA ASN A 649 -23.19 -28.32 -2.40
C ASN A 649 -23.44 -29.84 -2.40
N ARG A 650 -24.36 -30.33 -3.24
CA ARG A 650 -24.58 -31.76 -3.43
C ARG A 650 -23.33 -32.48 -3.95
N LEU A 651 -22.68 -31.91 -4.98
CA LEU A 651 -21.41 -32.43 -5.50
C LEU A 651 -20.33 -32.50 -4.41
N ILE A 652 -20.20 -31.46 -3.59
CA ILE A 652 -19.25 -31.45 -2.46
C ILE A 652 -19.56 -32.57 -1.46
N VAL A 653 -20.82 -32.72 -1.08
CA VAL A 653 -21.27 -33.73 -0.10
C VAL A 653 -21.03 -35.14 -0.62
N ASP A 654 -21.33 -35.41 -1.90
CA ASP A 654 -21.14 -36.71 -2.52
C ASP A 654 -19.65 -37.08 -2.61
N ASP A 655 -18.79 -36.12 -2.93
CA ASP A 655 -17.33 -36.34 -2.95
C ASP A 655 -16.79 -36.65 -1.55
N VAL A 656 -17.24 -35.91 -0.53
CA VAL A 656 -16.84 -36.15 0.87
C VAL A 656 -17.29 -37.55 1.31
N ARG A 657 -18.52 -37.95 0.97
CA ARG A 657 -19.04 -39.30 1.26
C ARG A 657 -18.18 -40.37 0.61
N SER A 658 -17.83 -40.21 -0.67
CA SER A 658 -16.96 -41.15 -1.39
C SER A 658 -15.59 -41.28 -0.72
N VAL A 659 -14.98 -40.16 -0.33
CA VAL A 659 -13.67 -40.17 0.33
C VAL A 659 -13.71 -40.80 1.72
N LEU A 660 -14.76 -40.55 2.50
CA LEU A 660 -14.94 -41.20 3.80
C LEU A 660 -15.14 -42.70 3.67
N ALA A 661 -15.85 -43.16 2.63
CA ALA A 661 -16.03 -44.58 2.34
C ALA A 661 -14.71 -45.30 1.97
N GLU A 662 -13.72 -44.56 1.46
CA GLU A 662 -12.33 -45.06 1.27
C GLU A 662 -11.54 -45.19 2.59
N GLY A 663 -12.13 -44.85 3.75
CA GLY A 663 -11.47 -44.89 5.05
C GLY A 663 -10.53 -43.71 5.32
N ARG A 664 -10.65 -42.64 4.53
CA ARG A 664 -9.79 -41.45 4.64
C ARG A 664 -10.21 -40.50 5.76
N SER A 665 -9.30 -39.62 6.15
CA SER A 665 -9.55 -38.54 7.12
C SER A 665 -9.53 -37.15 6.43
N PRO A 666 -10.66 -36.70 5.87
CA PRO A 666 -10.74 -35.42 5.16
C PRO A 666 -10.92 -34.20 6.08
N ILE A 667 -10.46 -33.06 5.56
CA ILE A 667 -10.79 -31.73 6.04
C ILE A 667 -11.49 -30.91 4.95
N LEU A 668 -12.66 -30.38 5.26
CA LEU A 668 -13.45 -29.49 4.41
C LEU A 668 -13.28 -28.05 4.88
N LEU A 669 -12.80 -27.19 3.99
CA LEU A 669 -12.57 -25.77 4.25
C LEU A 669 -13.56 -24.90 3.47
N THR A 670 -14.23 -24.01 4.18
CA THR A 670 -15.02 -22.90 3.62
C THR A 670 -14.62 -21.57 4.29
N GLU A 671 -14.99 -20.44 3.70
CA GLU A 671 -14.66 -19.11 4.24
C GLU A 671 -15.85 -18.42 4.92
N ARG A 672 -17.04 -19.03 4.89
CA ARG A 672 -18.26 -18.47 5.48
C ARG A 672 -18.87 -19.37 6.55
N LYS A 673 -19.51 -18.76 7.55
CA LYS A 673 -20.14 -19.47 8.68
C LYS A 673 -21.43 -20.17 8.27
N ASP A 674 -22.27 -19.51 7.49
CA ASP A 674 -23.53 -20.06 6.96
C ASP A 674 -23.29 -21.28 6.06
N HIS A 675 -22.29 -21.22 5.17
CA HIS A 675 -21.91 -22.36 4.34
C HIS A 675 -21.38 -23.54 5.17
N LEU A 676 -20.59 -23.23 6.20
CA LEU A 676 -20.07 -24.24 7.13
C LEU A 676 -21.20 -24.95 7.87
N GLU A 677 -22.20 -24.21 8.34
CA GLU A 677 -23.37 -24.76 9.04
C GLU A 677 -24.22 -25.63 8.10
N LEU A 678 -24.44 -25.19 6.86
CA LEU A 678 -25.15 -25.95 5.84
C LEU A 678 -24.44 -27.28 5.52
N LEU A 679 -23.14 -27.23 5.23
CA LEU A 679 -22.36 -28.43 4.90
C LEU A 679 -22.23 -29.37 6.11
N ALA A 680 -22.09 -28.83 7.33
CA ALA A 680 -22.07 -29.63 8.54
C ALA A 680 -23.39 -30.38 8.75
N ALA A 681 -24.53 -29.71 8.60
CA ALA A 681 -25.84 -30.34 8.71
C ALA A 681 -26.02 -31.47 7.66
N ALA A 682 -25.57 -31.24 6.43
CA ALA A 682 -25.66 -32.23 5.35
C ALA A 682 -24.72 -33.44 5.55
N LEU A 683 -23.59 -33.26 6.24
CA LEU A 683 -22.57 -34.29 6.44
C LEU A 683 -22.65 -34.98 7.81
N GLN A 684 -23.50 -34.51 8.71
CA GLN A 684 -23.65 -35.06 10.08
C GLN A 684 -24.03 -36.54 10.07
N SER A 685 -24.83 -36.98 9.09
CA SER A 685 -25.26 -38.38 8.92
C SER A 685 -24.31 -39.23 8.07
N VAL A 686 -23.23 -38.63 7.55
CA VAL A 686 -22.33 -39.27 6.58
C VAL A 686 -21.08 -39.85 7.24
N ALA A 687 -20.63 -39.30 8.36
CA ALA A 687 -19.48 -39.81 9.10
C ALA A 687 -19.84 -40.06 10.56
N HIS A 688 -19.25 -41.11 11.17
CA HIS A 688 -19.36 -41.36 12.60
C HIS A 688 -18.75 -40.23 13.44
N HIS A 689 -17.66 -39.64 12.95
CA HIS A 689 -16.94 -38.55 13.64
C HIS A 689 -16.92 -37.29 12.78
N VAL A 690 -17.85 -36.37 13.02
CA VAL A 690 -17.88 -35.05 12.40
C VAL A 690 -17.53 -33.98 13.43
N LEU A 691 -16.45 -33.23 13.18
CA LEU A 691 -16.04 -32.13 14.04
C LEU A 691 -16.10 -30.81 13.29
N VAL A 692 -16.86 -29.87 13.85
CA VAL A 692 -17.03 -28.52 13.29
C VAL A 692 -16.14 -27.54 14.04
N LEU A 693 -15.22 -26.90 13.31
CA LEU A 693 -14.20 -26.01 13.85
C LEU A 693 -14.37 -24.60 13.27
N ARG A 694 -14.95 -23.69 14.05
CA ARG A 694 -15.28 -22.33 13.59
C ARG A 694 -14.61 -21.22 14.39
N GLY A 695 -14.32 -20.12 13.71
CA GLY A 695 -13.85 -18.90 14.37
C GLY A 695 -14.89 -18.34 15.35
N GLY A 696 -14.46 -18.11 16.60
CA GLY A 696 -15.31 -17.60 17.68
C GLY A 696 -15.70 -18.63 18.75
N MET A 697 -15.23 -19.89 18.65
CA MET A 697 -15.43 -20.89 19.71
C MET A 697 -14.85 -20.43 21.05
N THR A 698 -15.61 -20.64 22.12
CA THR A 698 -15.19 -20.43 23.50
C THR A 698 -14.01 -21.35 23.86
N PRO A 699 -13.19 -21.00 24.87
CA PRO A 699 -12.12 -21.89 25.33
C PRO A 699 -12.60 -23.28 25.79
N THR A 700 -13.85 -23.39 26.23
CA THR A 700 -14.45 -24.67 26.63
C THR A 700 -14.82 -25.51 25.41
N GLU A 701 -15.50 -24.93 24.42
CA GLU A 701 -15.82 -25.62 23.16
C GLU A 701 -14.56 -26.10 22.42
N ARG A 702 -13.49 -25.26 22.41
CA ARG A 702 -12.21 -25.65 21.80
C ARG A 702 -11.56 -26.83 22.49
N ARG A 703 -11.55 -26.85 23.82
CA ARG A 703 -11.03 -27.98 24.61
C ARG A 703 -11.85 -29.24 24.39
N ALA A 704 -13.17 -29.13 24.35
CA ALA A 704 -14.06 -30.25 24.05
C ALA A 704 -13.78 -30.83 22.65
N ALA A 705 -13.72 -29.98 21.62
CA ALA A 705 -13.43 -30.43 20.25
C ALA A 705 -12.04 -31.08 20.13
N ALA A 706 -11.03 -30.53 20.81
CA ALA A 706 -9.69 -31.12 20.84
C ALA A 706 -9.67 -32.48 21.57
N ALA A 707 -10.38 -32.59 22.70
CA ALA A 707 -10.52 -33.84 23.44
C ALA A 707 -11.26 -34.90 22.63
N THR A 708 -12.36 -34.54 21.97
CA THR A 708 -13.07 -35.42 21.04
C THR A 708 -12.13 -35.89 19.93
N LEU A 709 -11.40 -34.98 19.29
CA LEU A 709 -10.47 -35.33 18.21
C LEU A 709 -9.36 -36.29 18.66
N ALA A 710 -8.85 -36.11 19.87
CA ALA A 710 -7.84 -36.96 20.48
C ALA A 710 -8.39 -38.33 20.91
N ALA A 711 -9.67 -38.42 21.27
CA ALA A 711 -10.34 -39.66 21.65
C ALA A 711 -10.67 -40.57 20.45
N ILE A 712 -10.75 -40.02 19.23
CA ILE A 712 -11.00 -40.82 18.02
C ILE A 712 -9.81 -41.76 17.78
N PRO A 713 -10.02 -43.09 17.70
CA PRO A 713 -8.96 -44.06 17.41
C PRO A 713 -8.21 -43.75 16.12
N ASP A 714 -6.94 -44.13 16.06
CA ASP A 714 -6.06 -43.78 14.94
C ASP A 714 -6.57 -44.31 13.59
N ALA A 715 -7.15 -45.51 13.58
CA ALA A 715 -7.66 -46.19 12.37
C ALA A 715 -9.06 -45.74 11.93
N GLU A 716 -9.82 -44.99 12.73
CA GLU A 716 -11.21 -44.65 12.41
C GLU A 716 -11.32 -43.37 11.56
N PRO A 717 -12.10 -43.34 10.47
CA PRO A 717 -12.24 -42.16 9.63
C PRO A 717 -12.93 -41.02 10.39
N ARG A 718 -12.52 -39.79 10.08
CA ARG A 718 -13.10 -38.58 10.68
C ARG A 718 -13.18 -37.45 9.67
N LEU A 719 -14.22 -36.63 9.80
CA LEU A 719 -14.43 -35.46 8.96
C LEU A 719 -14.26 -34.20 9.81
N LEU A 720 -13.32 -33.35 9.40
CA LEU A 720 -13.21 -31.99 9.94
C LEU A 720 -13.88 -31.01 8.99
N ILE A 721 -14.78 -30.17 9.50
CA ILE A 721 -15.40 -29.08 8.74
C ILE A 721 -15.02 -27.78 9.41
N ALA A 722 -14.36 -26.88 8.68
CA ALA A 722 -13.80 -25.70 9.33
C ALA A 722 -13.81 -24.45 8.47
N THR A 723 -13.77 -23.30 9.15
CA THR A 723 -13.45 -22.06 8.45
C THR A 723 -11.94 -21.96 8.21
N GLY A 724 -11.56 -21.52 7.01
CA GLY A 724 -10.16 -21.38 6.63
C GLY A 724 -9.32 -20.55 7.61
N ARG A 725 -9.90 -19.47 8.16
CA ARG A 725 -9.26 -18.66 9.21
C ARG A 725 -8.96 -19.40 10.50
N TYR A 726 -9.75 -20.41 10.88
CA TYR A 726 -9.52 -21.19 12.10
C TYR A 726 -8.35 -22.17 11.92
N ILE A 727 -8.34 -22.89 10.79
CA ILE A 727 -7.35 -23.94 10.51
C ILE A 727 -6.03 -23.39 9.96
N GLY A 728 -6.05 -22.22 9.33
CA GLY A 728 -4.89 -21.64 8.64
C GLY A 728 -3.62 -21.60 9.50
N GLU A 729 -3.76 -21.38 10.80
CA GLU A 729 -2.64 -21.19 11.74
C GLU A 729 -2.87 -21.96 13.06
N GLY A 730 -2.03 -22.98 13.31
CA GLY A 730 -1.92 -23.64 14.61
C GLY A 730 -2.73 -24.93 14.82
N PHE A 731 -3.37 -25.50 13.78
CA PHE A 731 -4.08 -26.78 13.91
C PHE A 731 -3.18 -28.03 13.68
N ASP A 732 -3.30 -28.95 14.64
CA ASP A 732 -2.63 -30.23 14.90
C ASP A 732 -3.34 -31.55 14.54
N ASP A 733 -3.20 -32.16 13.36
CA ASP A 733 -3.64 -33.57 13.16
C ASP A 733 -2.85 -34.22 12.02
N ALA A 734 -2.04 -35.23 12.34
CA ALA A 734 -1.20 -35.94 11.38
C ALA A 734 -1.99 -36.91 10.50
N ARG A 735 -3.19 -37.31 10.91
CA ARG A 735 -4.03 -38.31 10.22
C ARG A 735 -4.70 -37.75 8.97
N LEU A 736 -4.81 -36.42 8.86
CA LEU A 736 -5.43 -35.76 7.70
C LEU A 736 -4.71 -36.06 6.39
N ASP A 737 -5.45 -36.56 5.40
CA ASP A 737 -4.92 -36.96 4.10
C ASP A 737 -5.60 -36.25 2.91
N THR A 738 -6.82 -35.73 3.10
CA THR A 738 -7.62 -35.13 2.02
C THR A 738 -8.12 -33.75 2.38
N LEU A 739 -7.99 -32.78 1.47
CA LEU A 739 -8.49 -31.41 1.62
C LEU A 739 -9.58 -31.14 0.57
N PHE A 740 -10.75 -30.72 1.03
CA PHE A 740 -11.82 -30.17 0.20
C PHE A 740 -11.82 -28.64 0.29
N LEU A 741 -11.52 -27.97 -0.81
CA LEU A 741 -11.55 -26.52 -0.91
C LEU A 741 -12.94 -26.06 -1.41
N ALA A 742 -13.92 -26.04 -0.52
CA ALA A 742 -15.32 -25.75 -0.86
C ALA A 742 -15.56 -24.29 -1.28
N MET A 743 -14.64 -23.37 -0.97
CA MET A 743 -14.70 -21.96 -1.39
C MET A 743 -13.41 -21.52 -2.09
N PRO A 744 -13.50 -20.71 -3.18
CA PRO A 744 -12.34 -20.36 -3.97
C PRO A 744 -11.42 -19.37 -3.23
N VAL A 745 -10.16 -19.76 -3.03
CA VAL A 745 -9.08 -18.85 -2.59
C VAL A 745 -8.23 -18.40 -3.78
N SER A 746 -7.58 -17.24 -3.68
CA SER A 746 -6.74 -16.69 -4.77
C SER A 746 -5.30 -16.39 -4.37
N TRP A 747 -4.99 -16.40 -3.07
CA TRP A 747 -3.65 -16.10 -2.57
C TRP A 747 -2.86 -17.39 -2.34
N LYS A 748 -1.66 -17.47 -2.94
CA LYS A 748 -0.76 -18.63 -2.90
C LYS A 748 -0.43 -19.05 -1.49
N GLY A 749 -0.17 -18.13 -0.57
CA GLY A 749 0.25 -18.51 0.78
C GLY A 749 -0.84 -19.17 1.62
N THR A 750 -2.13 -18.80 1.44
CA THR A 750 -3.26 -19.47 2.09
C THR A 750 -3.32 -20.91 1.60
N LEU A 751 -3.12 -21.11 0.30
CA LEU A 751 -3.10 -22.44 -0.29
C LEU A 751 -1.95 -23.30 0.26
N VAL A 752 -0.75 -22.72 0.38
CA VAL A 752 0.43 -23.38 0.98
C VAL A 752 0.16 -23.75 2.45
N GLN A 753 -0.48 -22.86 3.21
CA GLN A 753 -0.85 -23.12 4.60
C GLN A 753 -1.87 -24.26 4.72
N TYR A 754 -2.93 -24.26 3.90
CA TYR A 754 -3.97 -25.29 3.91
C TYR A 754 -3.43 -26.64 3.47
N ALA A 755 -2.76 -26.71 2.31
CA ALA A 755 -2.16 -27.94 1.81
C ALA A 755 -1.08 -28.47 2.76
N GLY A 756 -0.32 -27.58 3.40
CA GLY A 756 0.69 -27.92 4.39
C GLY A 756 0.18 -28.71 5.59
N ARG A 757 -1.12 -28.66 5.90
CA ARG A 757 -1.72 -29.44 7.00
C ARG A 757 -1.80 -30.93 6.67
N LEU A 758 -1.92 -31.29 5.40
CA LEU A 758 -1.94 -32.68 4.94
C LEU A 758 -0.55 -33.34 4.96
N GLN A 759 0.51 -32.52 4.98
CA GLN A 759 1.87 -32.93 4.67
C GLN A 759 2.62 -33.59 5.84
N ARG A 760 1.96 -33.80 6.98
CA ARG A 760 2.54 -34.47 8.14
C ARG A 760 2.67 -35.98 7.87
N LEU A 761 3.76 -36.58 8.33
CA LEU A 761 3.98 -38.03 8.20
C LEU A 761 3.04 -38.79 9.13
N HIS A 762 2.47 -39.87 8.61
CA HIS A 762 1.64 -40.81 9.36
C HIS A 762 1.82 -42.21 8.76
N PRO A 763 1.95 -43.30 9.55
CA PRO A 763 2.20 -44.64 9.02
C PRO A 763 1.15 -45.11 8.00
N GLY A 764 -0.12 -44.75 8.20
CA GLY A 764 -1.21 -45.08 7.28
C GLY A 764 -1.35 -44.17 6.06
N LYS A 765 -0.46 -43.19 5.84
CA LYS A 765 -0.61 -42.18 4.79
C LYS A 765 0.29 -42.45 3.60
N THR A 766 -0.33 -42.86 2.49
CA THR A 766 0.34 -43.18 1.22
C THR A 766 0.06 -42.17 0.10
N GLU A 767 -1.05 -41.43 0.18
CA GLU A 767 -1.46 -40.43 -0.82
C GLU A 767 -2.21 -39.28 -0.14
N VAL A 768 -1.87 -38.04 -0.52
CA VAL A 768 -2.61 -36.83 -0.12
C VAL A 768 -3.39 -36.23 -1.28
N ARG A 769 -4.66 -35.91 -1.06
CA ARG A 769 -5.58 -35.41 -2.09
C ARG A 769 -6.04 -33.98 -1.82
N ILE A 770 -6.14 -33.17 -2.87
CA ILE A 770 -6.82 -31.87 -2.83
C ILE A 770 -7.95 -31.87 -3.85
N TYR A 771 -9.18 -31.63 -3.39
CA TYR A 771 -10.34 -31.37 -4.23
C TYR A 771 -10.54 -29.85 -4.37
N ASP A 772 -10.48 -29.35 -5.60
CA ASP A 772 -10.73 -27.95 -5.94
C ASP A 772 -11.99 -27.85 -6.80
N TYR A 773 -13.01 -27.16 -6.29
CA TYR A 773 -14.27 -26.93 -7.01
C TYR A 773 -14.13 -25.69 -7.89
N VAL A 774 -14.19 -25.88 -9.20
CA VAL A 774 -13.89 -24.87 -10.22
C VAL A 774 -15.17 -24.43 -10.91
N ASP A 775 -15.52 -23.17 -10.70
CA ASP A 775 -16.69 -22.52 -11.29
C ASP A 775 -16.25 -21.75 -12.56
N ARG A 776 -16.06 -22.47 -13.69
CA ARG A 776 -15.45 -21.92 -14.93
C ARG A 776 -16.28 -20.84 -15.62
N ASP A 777 -17.59 -20.97 -15.56
CA ASP A 777 -18.55 -20.09 -16.23
C ASP A 777 -18.58 -18.68 -15.62
N VAL A 778 -17.90 -18.47 -14.48
CA VAL A 778 -17.70 -17.14 -13.87
C VAL A 778 -16.26 -16.65 -14.13
N PRO A 779 -16.05 -15.63 -14.99
CA PRO A 779 -14.70 -15.18 -15.39
C PRO A 779 -13.78 -14.74 -14.23
N MET A 780 -14.35 -14.26 -13.13
CA MET A 780 -13.56 -13.93 -11.92
C MET A 780 -13.03 -15.19 -11.23
N LEU A 781 -13.86 -16.24 -11.07
CA LEU A 781 -13.51 -17.47 -10.39
C LEU A 781 -12.56 -18.33 -11.22
N SER A 782 -12.74 -18.35 -12.54
CA SER A 782 -11.81 -18.99 -13.48
C SER A 782 -10.39 -18.40 -13.36
N ARG A 783 -10.24 -17.06 -13.35
CA ARG A 783 -8.94 -16.40 -13.09
C ARG A 783 -8.37 -16.71 -11.71
N MET A 784 -9.21 -16.91 -10.70
CA MET A 784 -8.75 -17.32 -9.37
C MET A 784 -8.23 -18.77 -9.39
N PHE A 785 -8.89 -19.66 -10.11
CA PHE A 785 -8.45 -21.04 -10.31
C PHE A 785 -7.09 -21.11 -11.02
N GLU A 786 -6.87 -20.33 -12.08
CA GLU A 786 -5.57 -20.26 -12.76
C GLU A 786 -4.43 -19.89 -11.80
N LYS A 787 -4.69 -18.96 -10.87
CA LYS A 787 -3.74 -18.59 -9.81
C LYS A 787 -3.50 -19.74 -8.83
N ARG A 788 -4.56 -20.46 -8.44
CA ARG A 788 -4.43 -21.65 -7.58
C ARG A 788 -3.65 -22.76 -8.27
N LEU A 789 -3.85 -22.99 -9.57
CA LEU A 789 -3.13 -24.02 -10.33
C LEU A 789 -1.62 -23.79 -10.31
N ARG A 790 -1.16 -22.54 -10.47
CA ARG A 790 0.26 -22.18 -10.25
C ARG A 790 0.71 -22.46 -8.83
N GLY A 791 -0.13 -22.16 -7.84
CA GLY A 791 0.10 -22.50 -6.44
C GLY A 791 0.28 -24.00 -6.21
N TYR A 792 -0.63 -24.85 -6.70
CA TYR A 792 -0.55 -26.31 -6.59
C TYR A 792 0.71 -26.90 -7.21
N ARG A 793 1.13 -26.37 -8.37
CA ARG A 793 2.39 -26.79 -9.02
C ARG A 793 3.60 -26.48 -8.13
N ALA A 794 3.64 -25.28 -7.54
CA ALA A 794 4.72 -24.88 -6.65
C ALA A 794 4.85 -25.76 -5.39
N ILE A 795 3.76 -26.39 -4.94
CA ILE A 795 3.75 -27.33 -3.81
C ILE A 795 3.74 -28.81 -4.22
N GLY A 796 3.84 -29.12 -5.52
CA GLY A 796 4.03 -30.49 -6.03
C GLY A 796 2.76 -31.30 -6.36
N TYR A 797 1.57 -30.70 -6.39
CA TYR A 797 0.30 -31.42 -6.63
C TYR A 797 -0.12 -31.55 -8.10
N ALA A 798 0.44 -30.77 -9.02
CA ALA A 798 0.07 -30.78 -10.44
C ALA A 798 1.31 -30.89 -11.35
N ARG A 799 1.25 -31.75 -12.39
CA ARG A 799 2.29 -31.95 -13.42
C ARG A 799 1.77 -31.51 -14.81
N GLY A 800 2.63 -30.97 -15.67
CA GLY A 800 2.32 -30.59 -17.07
C GLY A 800 2.03 -29.09 -17.34
N PRO A 801 1.97 -28.66 -18.62
CA PRO A 801 1.77 -27.26 -19.03
C PRO A 801 0.39 -26.71 -18.62
N THR A 802 0.29 -25.38 -18.47
CA THR A 802 -1.00 -24.69 -18.21
C THR A 802 -1.93 -24.93 -19.39
N PRO A 803 -3.18 -25.40 -19.19
CA PRO A 803 -4.16 -25.36 -20.27
C PRO A 803 -4.49 -23.88 -20.54
N LEU A 804 -3.70 -23.23 -21.40
CA LEU A 804 -4.09 -22.01 -22.08
C LEU A 804 -4.92 -22.46 -23.28
N ARG A 805 -6.23 -22.58 -23.11
CA ARG A 805 -7.16 -22.50 -24.24
C ARG A 805 -8.32 -21.59 -23.87
N ARG A 806 -8.28 -20.38 -24.42
CA ARG A 806 -9.51 -19.71 -24.85
C ARG A 806 -9.85 -20.33 -26.19
N GLU A 807 -10.76 -21.30 -26.21
CA GLU A 807 -11.47 -21.62 -27.45
C GLU A 807 -12.55 -20.55 -27.64
N ILE A 808 -12.15 -19.44 -28.24
CA ILE A 808 -13.04 -18.62 -29.05
C ILE A 808 -12.37 -18.59 -30.42
N GLY A 809 -13.09 -19.09 -31.43
CA GLY A 809 -12.59 -19.55 -32.72
C GLY A 809 -11.50 -18.68 -33.37
N GLY A 810 -10.45 -19.35 -33.82
CA GLY A 810 -9.34 -18.82 -34.60
C GLY A 810 -8.16 -19.79 -34.54
N ALA A 811 -7.62 -20.16 -35.71
CA ALA A 811 -6.66 -21.26 -35.93
C ALA A 811 -5.44 -21.25 -34.97
N PRO A 812 -4.84 -22.43 -34.69
CA PRO A 812 -3.65 -22.52 -33.85
C PRO A 812 -2.44 -21.86 -34.54
N LEU A 813 -1.76 -20.97 -33.83
CA LEU A 813 -0.42 -20.52 -34.17
C LEU A 813 0.56 -21.65 -33.86
N GLU A 814 1.32 -22.05 -34.88
CA GLU A 814 2.35 -23.07 -34.79
C GLU A 814 3.42 -22.71 -33.75
N ALA A 815 3.88 -23.74 -33.04
CA ALA A 815 4.87 -23.65 -31.98
C ALA A 815 6.28 -23.42 -32.58
N PHE A 816 6.94 -22.34 -32.18
CA PHE A 816 8.38 -22.21 -32.28
C PHE A 816 8.97 -22.55 -30.91
N ASP A 817 9.42 -23.79 -30.72
CA ASP A 817 10.34 -24.19 -29.65
C ASP A 817 11.04 -25.51 -30.04
N THR A 818 12.11 -25.39 -30.84
CA THR A 818 13.20 -26.37 -30.90
C THR A 818 14.50 -25.64 -31.20
N LEU A 819 15.25 -25.30 -30.17
CA LEU A 819 16.71 -25.21 -30.24
C LEU A 819 17.28 -25.83 -28.97
N GLU A 820 17.57 -27.13 -29.09
CA GLU A 820 18.50 -27.84 -28.24
C GLU A 820 19.88 -27.17 -28.38
N ALA A 821 20.52 -26.85 -27.25
CA ALA A 821 21.93 -26.50 -27.21
C ALA A 821 22.75 -27.81 -27.14
N PRO A 822 23.70 -28.06 -28.05
CA PRO A 822 24.63 -29.17 -27.91
C PRO A 822 25.77 -28.81 -26.96
N GLU A 823 26.08 -29.78 -26.09
CA GLU A 823 27.26 -30.01 -25.23
C GLU A 823 27.95 -28.84 -24.50
#